data_AF-A0A6L5G7C8-F1
#
_entry.id   AF-A0A6L5G7C8-F1
#
_cell.length_a   1.000
_cell.length_b   1.000
_cell.length_c   1.000
_cell.angle_alpha   90.00
_cell.angle_beta   90.00
_cell.angle_gamma   90.00
#
_symmetry.space_group_name_H-M   'P 1'
#
loop_
_entity.id
_entity.type
_entity.pdbx_description
1 polymer ?
#
loop_
_entity_poly.entity_id
_entity_poly.type
_entity_poly.pdbx_seq_one_letter_code
_entity_poly.pdbx_strand_id
1 'polypeptide(L)'
;MYAPSPPVRPPRPRWYENPNIIIPVGMTAALAALFAAVTVVIAINDSRTGTLGNDPAASFAEADAVDFGYTYTAPDGTRSGGQFTVTADGYAAGSVTDSTAGSATVHTTPDGSAVWGDENWWARRQPALASHVKDQWVQAEHGTALPIDPAAEFTPAALADLVRTIDDHGTAEPDVTVHQGTAVTAKTWQDWTLVRTRTLPADVVSLSGPIDPGMFHTAAAPHATVEAVPAVWDGDPDTFHPQTGGSAGVLVLETPAPAPPGAAATTKDTTRTTLGGDTDAATTTPPRGEADIELPPDLASFVTPLPAFTGTINASTCSTPTCTWSATVQNIGDGPGEATATVSATPGMGSQTIPLGTVQPGSSASTGSLSFANPAPTPQPGQTTSVMVTYSLVIYSPQIAGQNAPRYRELVDRLGGYTIQPLLDQIMQQLDTGLKDAAVEAMHSMLDAEVAPEEVLSALDQAGQADPARGEYSEAPLLRQLAAAGDRFASWAPIADQLTTVSPIELPYYLPGLEAAAQELAHPASPTVALTYTPGSDGAPAEAVVVSEYPDQVRCTGIITAGSGGLGAAVDRGAAITEDAVDDCPATVRITIPETEPLTTATPRELLERLHVDAPDLAVCRGGGGFEGATVVNQTGEWSWTAPEICTASLDEVNREALESLNELPQSVRDELKNASIVTLDAAGAVTAINWDDPDRPCKSEIVNPDAEDVPFGSGNDRKGGPRAVGGYAYLCAPLNAGQGPQVDPWDYPATERRTPGNGWVFARCHLVADILGGQGNGDNLVTCYHGGTNLRMEWFERKARDSVTAESHMLYIARPVYYGHSDDPNYPPLGAIQLIAISKWVVMEYVYINSPEGLYWSDRFVEADVP
;
A
#
# COMPACT_ATOMS: atom_id res chain seq x y z
N MET A 1 93.44 25.62 -32.67
CA MET A 1 92.81 24.44 -33.29
C MET A 1 91.80 23.90 -32.30
N TYR A 2 90.51 23.94 -32.64
CA TYR A 2 89.42 23.48 -31.78
C TYR A 2 89.40 21.94 -31.70
N ALA A 3 89.24 21.41 -30.49
CA ALA A 3 89.15 19.98 -30.22
C ALA A 3 87.83 19.40 -30.76
N PRO A 4 87.84 18.16 -31.29
CA PRO A 4 86.66 17.54 -31.88
C PRO A 4 85.56 17.28 -30.86
N SER A 5 84.31 17.48 -31.27
CA SER A 5 83.12 17.17 -30.47
C SER A 5 83.06 15.67 -30.13
N PRO A 6 82.69 15.30 -28.89
CA PRO A 6 82.54 13.91 -28.51
C PRO A 6 81.39 13.24 -29.28
N PRO A 7 81.46 11.92 -29.54
CA PRO A 7 80.42 11.20 -30.24
C PRO A 7 79.10 11.24 -29.48
N VAL A 8 78.01 11.46 -30.23
CA VAL A 8 76.63 11.41 -29.73
C VAL A 8 76.40 10.04 -29.12
N ARG A 9 76.14 9.98 -27.80
CA ARG A 9 75.76 8.73 -27.13
C ARG A 9 74.43 8.25 -27.71
N PRO A 10 74.26 6.95 -28.01
CA PRO A 10 72.96 6.42 -28.40
C PRO A 10 71.92 6.73 -27.31
N PRO A 11 70.67 7.02 -27.69
CA PRO A 11 69.61 7.32 -26.74
C PRO A 11 69.50 6.16 -25.74
N ARG A 12 69.47 6.48 -24.44
CA ARG A 12 69.20 5.49 -23.41
C ARG A 12 67.82 4.87 -23.71
N PRO A 13 67.67 3.54 -23.66
CA PRO A 13 66.36 2.90 -23.78
C PRO A 13 65.42 3.52 -22.75
N ARG A 14 64.15 3.71 -23.14
CA ARG A 14 63.19 4.33 -22.24
C ARG A 14 63.01 3.42 -21.03
N TRP A 15 62.76 3.99 -19.85
CA TRP A 15 62.78 3.24 -18.59
C TRP A 15 61.79 2.05 -18.57
N TYR A 16 60.72 2.13 -19.37
CA TYR A 16 59.73 1.06 -19.58
C TYR A 16 60.16 -0.01 -20.60
N GLU A 17 61.37 0.05 -21.16
CA GLU A 17 61.95 -0.97 -22.06
C GLU A 17 63.04 -1.78 -21.36
N ASN A 18 63.41 -1.41 -20.12
CA ASN A 18 64.41 -2.13 -19.35
C ASN A 18 63.72 -3.12 -18.40
N PRO A 19 63.80 -4.44 -18.64
CA PRO A 19 63.14 -5.44 -17.80
C PRO A 19 63.64 -5.41 -16.36
N ASN A 20 64.87 -4.93 -16.11
CA ASN A 20 65.42 -4.78 -14.76
C ASN A 20 64.78 -3.63 -13.95
N ILE A 21 63.98 -2.77 -14.59
CA ILE A 21 63.22 -1.68 -13.94
C ILE A 21 61.74 -2.04 -13.87
N ILE A 22 61.18 -2.64 -14.94
CA ILE A 22 59.76 -3.00 -15.01
C ILE A 22 59.39 -4.08 -13.99
N ILE A 23 60.21 -5.12 -13.84
CA ILE A 23 59.92 -6.24 -12.94
C ILE A 23 59.80 -5.75 -11.48
N PRO A 24 60.75 -4.97 -10.91
CA PRO A 24 60.59 -4.48 -9.55
C PRO A 24 59.45 -3.47 -9.39
N VAL A 25 59.20 -2.58 -10.37
CA VAL A 25 58.08 -1.62 -10.29
C VAL A 25 56.73 -2.35 -10.35
N GLY A 26 56.58 -3.34 -11.23
CA GLY A 26 55.39 -4.18 -11.33
C GLY A 26 55.17 -5.03 -10.08
N MET A 27 56.22 -5.61 -9.50
CA MET A 27 56.11 -6.32 -8.22
C MET A 27 55.71 -5.38 -7.07
N THR A 28 56.23 -4.15 -7.05
CA THR A 28 55.91 -3.19 -5.97
C THR A 28 54.46 -2.71 -6.10
N ALA A 29 53.97 -2.47 -7.32
CA ALA A 29 52.57 -2.14 -7.56
C ALA A 29 51.62 -3.31 -7.24
N ALA A 30 52.00 -4.54 -7.59
CA ALA A 30 51.25 -5.74 -7.23
C ALA A 30 51.22 -5.97 -5.72
N LEU A 31 52.35 -5.77 -5.02
CA LEU A 31 52.40 -5.85 -3.56
C LEU A 31 51.55 -4.77 -2.90
N ALA A 32 51.60 -3.53 -3.41
CA ALA A 32 50.78 -2.43 -2.89
C ALA A 32 49.29 -2.68 -3.10
N ALA A 33 48.89 -3.22 -4.27
CA ALA A 33 47.52 -3.63 -4.53
C ALA A 33 47.09 -4.80 -3.65
N LEU A 34 47.99 -5.76 -3.40
CA LEU A 34 47.72 -6.89 -2.51
C LEU A 34 47.59 -6.43 -1.04
N PHE A 35 48.44 -5.50 -0.59
CA PHE A 35 48.33 -4.89 0.72
C PHE A 35 47.05 -4.06 0.84
N ALA A 36 46.69 -3.24 -0.15
CA ALA A 36 45.43 -2.51 -0.14
C ALA A 36 44.21 -3.44 -0.11
N ALA A 37 44.22 -4.52 -0.90
CA ALA A 37 43.17 -5.53 -0.89
C ALA A 37 43.09 -6.26 0.45
N VAL A 38 44.23 -6.63 1.05
CA VAL A 38 44.27 -7.26 2.38
C VAL A 38 43.82 -6.29 3.46
N THR A 39 44.17 -5.00 3.40
CA THR A 39 43.69 -4.00 4.36
C THR A 39 42.20 -3.72 4.20
N VAL A 40 41.65 -3.74 2.97
CA VAL A 40 40.20 -3.67 2.73
C VAL A 40 39.50 -4.93 3.25
N VAL A 41 40.04 -6.12 3.00
CA VAL A 41 39.49 -7.38 3.52
C VAL A 41 39.56 -7.44 5.05
N ILE A 42 40.65 -6.95 5.67
CA ILE A 42 40.79 -6.88 7.13
C ILE A 42 39.88 -5.80 7.71
N ALA A 43 39.73 -4.63 7.10
CA ALA A 43 38.80 -3.59 7.55
C ALA A 43 37.32 -4.02 7.43
N ILE A 44 37.00 -4.84 6.41
CA ILE A 44 35.69 -5.48 6.25
C ILE A 44 35.50 -6.63 7.26
N ASN A 45 36.58 -7.31 7.70
CA ASN A 45 36.50 -8.39 8.68
C ASN A 45 36.51 -7.92 10.14
N ASP A 46 37.24 -6.85 10.47
CA ASP A 46 37.32 -6.29 11.83
C ASP A 46 36.00 -5.61 12.24
N SER A 47 35.06 -5.40 11.31
CA SER A 47 33.69 -4.93 11.57
C SER A 47 32.67 -6.07 11.74
N ARG A 48 33.08 -7.34 11.71
CA ARG A 48 32.15 -8.49 11.85
C ARG A 48 32.78 -9.64 12.65
N THR A 49 32.99 -9.43 13.94
CA THR A 49 33.21 -10.52 14.92
C THR A 49 31.94 -10.90 15.69
N GLY A 50 30.76 -10.66 15.10
CA GLY A 50 29.51 -11.29 15.51
C GLY A 50 29.44 -12.71 14.94
N THR A 51 28.98 -13.66 15.73
CA THR A 51 28.68 -15.05 15.34
C THR A 51 27.99 -15.13 13.96
N LEU A 52 28.40 -16.08 13.11
CA LEU A 52 27.63 -16.56 11.93
C LEU A 52 26.32 -17.22 12.41
N GLY A 53 25.47 -16.46 13.10
CA GLY A 53 24.22 -16.89 13.68
C GLY A 53 23.07 -16.62 12.72
N ASN A 54 22.04 -17.46 12.81
CA ASN A 54 20.73 -17.24 12.19
C ASN A 54 19.92 -16.14 12.91
N ASP A 55 20.60 -15.22 13.60
CA ASP A 55 19.99 -14.11 14.33
C ASP A 55 19.92 -12.89 13.40
N PRO A 56 18.78 -12.63 12.74
CA PRO A 56 18.62 -11.46 11.86
C PRO A 56 18.72 -10.12 12.61
N ALA A 57 18.66 -10.13 13.94
CA ALA A 57 18.76 -8.91 14.74
C ALA A 57 20.21 -8.54 15.11
N ALA A 58 21.17 -9.44 14.90
CA ALA A 58 22.55 -9.24 15.32
C ALA A 58 23.19 -8.02 14.65
N SER A 59 22.83 -7.72 13.40
CA SER A 59 23.31 -6.56 12.67
C SER A 59 22.87 -5.23 13.27
N PHE A 60 21.69 -5.19 13.91
CA PHE A 60 21.14 -3.96 14.51
C PHE A 60 21.60 -3.75 15.94
N ALA A 61 21.76 -4.83 16.72
CA ALA A 61 22.06 -4.74 18.15
C ALA A 61 23.37 -4.00 18.48
N GLU A 62 24.34 -4.01 17.56
CA GLU A 62 25.62 -3.33 17.70
C GLU A 62 25.76 -2.12 16.75
N ALA A 63 24.71 -1.77 16.01
CA ALA A 63 24.76 -0.65 15.07
C ALA A 63 24.62 0.69 15.79
N ASP A 64 25.49 1.65 15.43
CA ASP A 64 25.38 3.02 15.93
C ASP A 64 24.12 3.74 15.39
N ALA A 65 23.62 3.30 14.23
CA ALA A 65 22.38 3.77 13.60
C ALA A 65 21.81 2.74 12.62
N VAL A 66 20.52 2.87 12.32
CA VAL A 66 19.76 2.06 11.35
C VAL A 66 19.11 2.99 10.33
N ASP A 67 19.16 2.61 9.06
CA ASP A 67 18.42 3.22 7.97
C ASP A 67 17.23 2.31 7.60
N PHE A 68 16.07 2.90 7.35
CA PHE A 68 14.92 2.17 6.83
C PHE A 68 14.04 3.06 5.95
N GLY A 69 13.45 2.45 4.93
CA GLY A 69 12.25 2.99 4.29
C GLY A 69 11.05 2.67 5.17
N TYR A 70 10.00 3.50 5.11
CA TYR A 70 8.75 3.17 5.76
C TYR A 70 7.56 3.60 4.93
N THR A 71 6.46 2.88 5.11
CA THR A 71 5.13 3.22 4.65
C THR A 71 4.19 3.08 5.83
N TYR A 72 3.38 4.09 6.13
CA TYR A 72 2.33 4.02 7.12
C TYR A 72 0.98 4.38 6.51
N THR A 73 -0.05 3.66 6.92
CA THR A 73 -1.44 3.95 6.59
C THR A 73 -2.13 4.50 7.84
N ALA A 74 -2.57 5.75 7.80
CA ALA A 74 -3.33 6.38 8.89
C ALA A 74 -4.71 5.71 9.08
N PRO A 75 -5.37 5.90 10.23
CA PRO A 75 -6.76 5.44 10.43
C PRO A 75 -7.74 6.00 9.40
N ASP A 76 -7.47 7.18 8.85
CA ASP A 76 -8.26 7.80 7.77
C ASP A 76 -7.96 7.24 6.37
N GLY A 77 -7.06 6.26 6.27
CA GLY A 77 -6.71 5.54 5.04
C GLY A 77 -5.58 6.18 4.25
N THR A 78 -5.13 7.37 4.64
CA THR A 78 -4.07 8.05 3.90
C THR A 78 -2.75 7.35 4.11
N ARG A 79 -2.06 7.10 2.99
CA ARG A 79 -0.71 6.53 2.99
C ARG A 79 0.33 7.64 3.00
N SER A 80 1.29 7.54 3.91
CA SER A 80 2.53 8.29 3.81
C SER A 80 3.71 7.35 3.83
N GLY A 81 4.75 7.70 3.08
CA GLY A 81 5.99 6.93 3.04
C GLY A 81 7.20 7.84 3.14
N GLY A 82 8.36 7.23 3.34
CA GLY A 82 9.59 8.00 3.47
C GLY A 82 10.78 7.16 3.88
N GLN A 83 11.82 7.84 4.36
CA GLN A 83 13.07 7.22 4.80
C GLN A 83 13.57 7.90 6.05
N PHE A 84 14.09 7.09 6.99
CA PHE A 84 14.67 7.55 8.24
C PHE A 84 16.02 6.89 8.51
N THR A 85 16.91 7.67 9.13
CA THR A 85 18.08 7.19 9.85
C THR A 85 17.84 7.40 11.34
N VAL A 86 17.86 6.33 12.13
CA VAL A 86 17.67 6.37 13.59
C VAL A 86 18.93 5.87 14.30
N THR A 87 19.43 6.64 15.25
CA THR A 87 20.66 6.36 16.01
C THR A 87 20.37 5.61 17.31
N ALA A 88 21.38 4.92 17.84
CA ALA A 88 21.31 4.23 19.14
C ALA A 88 20.96 5.17 20.32
N ASP A 89 21.32 6.45 20.20
CA ASP A 89 21.08 7.47 21.23
C ASP A 89 19.71 8.16 21.12
N GLY A 90 18.80 7.65 20.27
CA GLY A 90 17.46 8.22 20.10
C GLY A 90 17.44 9.53 19.30
N TYR A 91 18.36 9.70 18.35
CA TYR A 91 18.26 10.76 17.33
C TYR A 91 17.75 10.16 16.03
N ALA A 92 16.81 10.82 15.36
CA ALA A 92 16.34 10.46 14.03
C ALA A 92 16.42 11.65 13.07
N ALA A 93 16.65 11.37 11.79
CA ALA A 93 16.50 12.33 10.71
C ALA A 93 15.94 11.61 9.48
N GLY A 94 15.01 12.25 8.77
CA GLY A 94 14.36 11.62 7.64
C GLY A 94 13.46 12.54 6.85
N SER A 95 12.82 11.97 5.84
CA SER A 95 11.83 12.63 5.00
C SER A 95 10.55 11.83 4.97
N VAL A 96 9.44 12.54 4.79
CA VAL A 96 8.08 12.00 4.78
C VAL A 96 7.34 12.62 3.61
N THR A 97 6.66 11.78 2.85
CA THR A 97 5.77 12.19 1.77
C THR A 97 4.40 11.57 1.99
N ASP A 98 3.41 12.43 1.98
CA ASP A 98 2.00 12.14 2.20
C ASP A 98 1.30 12.20 0.83
N SER A 99 0.60 11.14 0.46
CA SER A 99 -0.04 11.00 -0.85
C SER A 99 -1.04 12.13 -1.14
N THR A 100 -1.70 12.67 -0.12
CA THR A 100 -2.72 13.71 -0.25
C THR A 100 -2.27 15.09 0.24
N ALA A 101 -1.13 15.17 0.95
CA ALA A 101 -0.73 16.39 1.65
C ALA A 101 0.75 16.74 1.60
N GLY A 102 1.47 16.37 0.54
CA GLY A 102 2.80 16.92 0.28
C GLY A 102 3.90 16.31 1.14
N SER A 103 4.93 17.08 1.48
CA SER A 103 6.20 16.54 1.98
C SER A 103 6.78 17.31 3.16
N ALA A 104 7.55 16.60 3.99
CA ALA A 104 8.29 17.16 5.11
C ALA A 104 9.64 16.49 5.35
N THR A 105 10.56 17.25 5.94
CA THR A 105 11.79 16.74 6.57
C THR A 105 11.60 16.77 8.08
N VAL A 106 11.99 15.70 8.76
CA VAL A 106 11.79 15.54 10.22
C VAL A 106 13.11 15.24 10.89
N HIS A 107 13.43 16.00 11.94
CA HIS A 107 14.57 15.78 12.83
C HIS A 107 14.06 15.56 14.25
N THR A 108 14.46 14.47 14.89
CA THR A 108 14.00 14.10 16.23
C THR A 108 15.18 13.84 17.15
N THR A 109 15.18 14.44 18.34
CA THR A 109 16.05 14.08 19.47
C THR A 109 15.22 13.35 20.53
N PRO A 110 15.86 12.79 21.58
CA PRO A 110 15.12 12.25 22.73
C PRO A 110 14.25 13.29 23.47
N ASP A 111 14.50 14.58 23.24
CA ASP A 111 13.85 15.69 23.93
C ASP A 111 12.75 16.36 23.08
N GLY A 112 12.64 16.03 21.78
CA GLY A 112 11.61 16.60 20.91
C GLY A 112 11.89 16.45 19.41
N SER A 113 10.96 16.96 18.59
CA SER A 113 11.05 16.92 17.12
C SER A 113 10.96 18.32 16.51
N ALA A 114 11.66 18.52 15.39
CA ALA A 114 11.53 19.66 14.51
C ALA A 114 11.14 19.18 13.11
N VAL A 115 10.21 19.89 12.46
CA VAL A 115 9.69 19.55 11.15
C VAL A 115 9.83 20.73 10.21
N TRP A 116 10.29 20.46 8.99
CA TRP A 116 10.26 21.38 7.87
C TRP A 116 9.28 20.82 6.83
N GLY A 117 8.06 21.31 6.84
CA GLY A 117 7.01 20.92 5.90
C GLY A 117 6.77 21.94 4.80
N ASP A 118 6.29 21.48 3.65
CA ASP A 118 5.69 22.36 2.65
C ASP A 118 4.28 22.84 3.09
N GLU A 119 3.66 23.69 2.27
CA GLU A 119 2.34 24.25 2.59
C GLU A 119 1.23 23.19 2.65
N ASN A 120 1.29 22.14 1.82
CA ASN A 120 0.28 21.07 1.85
C ASN A 120 0.41 20.24 3.14
N TRP A 121 1.65 20.00 3.57
CA TRP A 121 1.94 19.20 4.76
C TRP A 121 1.31 19.82 6.00
N TRP A 122 1.51 21.12 6.14
CA TRP A 122 0.93 21.89 7.24
C TRP A 122 -0.55 22.17 7.03
N ALA A 123 -1.03 22.33 5.79
CA ALA A 123 -2.47 22.50 5.53
C ALA A 123 -3.31 21.32 6.04
N ARG A 124 -2.77 20.09 5.96
CA ARG A 124 -3.46 18.90 6.48
C ARG A 124 -3.43 18.78 8.01
N ARG A 125 -2.37 19.30 8.66
CA ARG A 125 -2.12 19.09 10.11
C ARG A 125 -2.48 20.32 10.96
N GLN A 126 -2.31 21.51 10.41
CA GLN A 126 -2.47 22.83 11.02
C GLN A 126 -2.97 23.83 9.96
N PRO A 127 -4.21 23.64 9.45
CA PRO A 127 -4.74 24.37 8.30
C PRO A 127 -4.68 25.88 8.47
N ALA A 128 -4.85 26.42 9.68
CA ALA A 128 -4.84 27.85 9.97
C ALA A 128 -3.45 28.50 9.85
N LEU A 129 -2.37 27.73 9.96
CA LEU A 129 -0.98 28.23 10.04
C LEU A 129 -0.14 27.89 8.82
N ALA A 130 -0.67 27.12 7.86
CA ALA A 130 0.09 26.48 6.80
C ALA A 130 1.08 27.40 6.06
N SER A 131 0.66 28.61 5.65
CA SER A 131 1.56 29.53 4.94
C SER A 131 2.57 30.24 5.84
N HIS A 132 2.30 30.29 7.14
CA HIS A 132 3.20 30.87 8.14
C HIS A 132 4.31 29.91 8.52
N VAL A 133 4.02 28.60 8.55
CA VAL A 133 4.95 27.55 8.99
C VAL A 133 5.65 26.81 7.85
N LYS A 134 5.23 27.01 6.59
CA LYS A 134 5.93 26.43 5.46
C LYS A 134 7.36 26.94 5.34
N ASP A 135 8.23 26.09 4.80
CA ASP A 135 9.61 26.43 4.48
C ASP A 135 10.45 26.92 5.68
N GLN A 136 10.11 26.48 6.90
CA GLN A 136 10.91 26.69 8.11
C GLN A 136 10.80 25.52 9.08
N TRP A 137 11.79 25.42 9.98
CA TRP A 137 11.77 24.45 11.06
C TRP A 137 10.78 24.88 12.15
N VAL A 138 9.87 23.99 12.50
CA VAL A 138 8.90 24.17 13.58
C VAL A 138 9.01 23.02 14.57
N GLN A 139 9.03 23.32 15.87
CA GLN A 139 8.83 22.31 16.89
C GLN A 139 7.34 21.96 16.96
N ALA A 140 7.02 20.83 16.35
CA ALA A 140 5.69 20.26 16.41
C ALA A 140 5.45 19.71 17.83
N GLU A 141 4.24 19.85 18.37
CA GLU A 141 3.87 19.16 19.61
C GLU A 141 4.02 17.64 19.42
N HIS A 142 4.31 16.88 20.47
CA HIS A 142 4.50 15.44 20.33
C HIS A 142 3.25 14.80 19.70
N GLY A 143 3.47 13.98 18.66
CA GLY A 143 2.42 13.31 17.91
C GLY A 143 1.79 14.13 16.77
N THR A 144 2.15 15.41 16.60
CA THR A 144 1.59 16.26 15.53
C THR A 144 2.39 16.25 14.23
N ALA A 145 3.68 15.91 14.31
CA ALA A 145 4.56 15.74 13.17
C ALA A 145 4.32 14.41 12.44
N LEU A 146 4.42 13.33 13.21
CA LEU A 146 4.23 11.97 12.76
C LEU A 146 3.41 11.24 13.80
N PRO A 147 2.55 10.30 13.37
CA PRO A 147 1.79 9.47 14.29
C PRO A 147 2.69 8.51 15.11
N ILE A 148 3.94 8.30 14.67
CA ILE A 148 4.96 7.48 15.33
C ILE A 148 6.16 8.33 15.75
N ASP A 149 6.80 7.99 16.87
CA ASP A 149 8.12 8.52 17.23
C ASP A 149 9.22 7.55 16.75
N PRO A 150 9.84 7.80 15.57
CA PRO A 150 10.84 6.90 15.05
C PRO A 150 12.08 6.80 15.95
N ALA A 151 12.37 7.83 16.75
CA ALA A 151 13.54 7.88 17.60
C ALA A 151 13.38 7.07 18.89
N ALA A 152 12.15 6.89 19.37
CA ALA A 152 11.84 6.05 20.52
C ALA A 152 11.65 4.58 20.13
N GLU A 153 10.87 4.32 19.08
CA GLU A 153 10.38 2.97 18.75
C GLU A 153 11.35 2.15 17.89
N PHE A 154 12.17 2.81 17.06
CA PHE A 154 13.02 2.14 16.07
C PHE A 154 14.52 2.39 16.27
N THR A 155 14.95 2.58 17.52
CA THR A 155 16.38 2.54 17.83
C THR A 155 16.98 1.19 17.43
N PRO A 156 18.28 1.12 17.07
CA PRO A 156 18.95 -0.15 16.75
C PRO A 156 18.70 -1.27 17.76
N ALA A 157 18.69 -0.95 19.05
CA ALA A 157 18.41 -1.92 20.12
C ALA A 157 16.93 -2.34 20.16
N ALA A 158 15.99 -1.38 20.10
CA ALA A 158 14.55 -1.68 20.10
C ALA A 158 14.16 -2.50 18.88
N LEU A 159 14.66 -2.15 17.70
CA LEU A 159 14.45 -2.90 16.47
C LEU A 159 15.05 -4.31 16.57
N ALA A 160 16.26 -4.44 17.12
CA ALA A 160 16.86 -5.76 17.34
C ALA A 160 16.00 -6.62 18.27
N ASP A 161 15.50 -6.05 19.36
CA ASP A 161 14.67 -6.76 20.32
C ASP A 161 13.30 -7.16 19.73
N LEU A 162 12.67 -6.29 18.94
CA LEU A 162 11.44 -6.58 18.21
C LEU A 162 11.65 -7.72 17.20
N VAL A 163 12.71 -7.63 16.39
CA VAL A 163 13.07 -8.67 15.40
C VAL A 163 13.34 -10.01 16.10
N ARG A 164 14.09 -10.03 17.22
CA ARG A 164 14.30 -11.26 18.00
C ARG A 164 13.02 -11.81 18.58
N THR A 165 12.17 -10.94 19.12
CA THR A 165 10.90 -11.35 19.72
C THR A 165 10.03 -12.05 18.68
N ILE A 166 9.90 -11.48 17.48
CA ILE A 166 9.12 -12.09 16.40
C ILE A 166 9.83 -13.35 15.87
N ASP A 167 11.16 -13.37 15.75
CA ASP A 167 11.87 -14.57 15.28
C ASP A 167 11.80 -15.73 16.31
N ASP A 168 11.86 -15.45 17.61
CA ASP A 168 11.86 -16.47 18.66
C ASP A 168 10.45 -16.98 19.02
N HIS A 169 9.45 -16.10 18.97
CA HIS A 169 8.08 -16.41 19.40
C HIS A 169 7.07 -16.49 18.25
N GLY A 170 7.39 -15.90 17.10
CA GLY A 170 6.47 -15.81 15.98
C GLY A 170 6.12 -17.16 15.37
N THR A 171 4.88 -17.26 14.92
CA THR A 171 4.40 -18.38 14.12
C THR A 171 4.88 -18.17 12.68
N ALA A 172 5.48 -19.18 12.07
CA ALA A 172 5.90 -19.07 10.68
C ALA A 172 4.68 -18.83 9.78
N GLU A 173 4.78 -17.87 8.87
CA GLU A 173 3.80 -17.67 7.80
C GLU A 173 4.25 -18.52 6.61
N PRO A 174 3.66 -19.70 6.40
CA PRO A 174 4.14 -20.65 5.40
C PRO A 174 3.96 -20.13 3.97
N ASP A 175 3.04 -19.17 3.78
CA ASP A 175 2.65 -18.67 2.47
C ASP A 175 3.61 -17.58 1.95
N VAL A 176 4.38 -16.92 2.83
CA VAL A 176 5.36 -15.90 2.44
C VAL A 176 6.76 -16.52 2.37
N THR A 177 7.08 -17.10 1.21
CA THR A 177 8.38 -17.76 0.96
C THR A 177 9.31 -16.97 0.04
N VAL A 178 8.78 -16.00 -0.69
CA VAL A 178 9.50 -15.09 -1.57
C VAL A 178 9.01 -13.67 -1.31
N HIS A 179 9.93 -12.71 -1.23
CA HIS A 179 9.61 -11.28 -1.16
C HIS A 179 10.49 -10.55 -2.16
N GLN A 180 9.89 -9.82 -3.11
CA GLN A 180 10.59 -9.12 -4.20
C GLN A 180 11.62 -10.00 -4.91
N GLY A 181 11.28 -11.26 -5.20
CA GLY A 181 12.16 -12.23 -5.86
C GLY A 181 13.28 -12.82 -4.98
N THR A 182 13.34 -12.47 -3.70
CA THR A 182 14.31 -13.01 -2.73
C THR A 182 13.66 -14.08 -1.87
N ALA A 183 14.35 -15.21 -1.65
CA ALA A 183 13.85 -16.28 -0.79
C ALA A 183 13.89 -15.84 0.69
N VAL A 184 12.72 -15.88 1.35
CA VAL A 184 12.52 -15.35 2.69
C VAL A 184 11.81 -16.33 3.62
N THR A 185 11.95 -16.09 4.91
CA THR A 185 11.14 -16.67 5.97
C THR A 185 10.34 -15.54 6.59
N ALA A 186 9.02 -15.69 6.62
CA ALA A 186 8.15 -14.78 7.34
C ALA A 186 7.66 -15.40 8.65
N LYS A 187 7.53 -14.58 9.69
CA LYS A 187 6.98 -14.96 10.99
C LYS A 187 6.08 -13.86 11.51
N THR A 188 4.97 -14.25 12.12
CA THR A 188 4.02 -13.32 12.73
C THR A 188 3.95 -13.52 14.24
N TRP A 189 4.00 -12.43 14.99
CA TRP A 189 3.80 -12.39 16.43
C TRP A 189 3.04 -11.13 16.83
N GLN A 190 1.89 -11.27 17.49
CA GLN A 190 1.06 -10.13 17.92
C GLN A 190 0.80 -9.13 16.79
N ASP A 191 0.34 -9.65 15.65
CA ASP A 191 0.04 -8.89 14.43
C ASP A 191 1.25 -8.19 13.76
N TRP A 192 2.45 -8.36 14.29
CA TRP A 192 3.69 -7.99 13.61
C TRP A 192 4.22 -9.13 12.74
N THR A 193 4.49 -8.85 11.48
CA THR A 193 5.09 -9.77 10.51
C THR A 193 6.53 -9.36 10.21
N LEU A 194 7.48 -10.24 10.56
CA LEU A 194 8.89 -10.14 10.20
C LEU A 194 9.16 -10.98 8.95
N VAL A 195 9.73 -10.38 7.91
CA VAL A 195 10.21 -11.06 6.70
C VAL A 195 11.73 -10.95 6.64
N ARG A 196 12.44 -12.08 6.62
CA ARG A 196 13.91 -12.14 6.58
C ARG A 196 14.45 -13.07 5.52
N THR A 197 15.64 -12.80 4.99
CA THR A 197 16.28 -13.68 4.01
C THR A 197 16.63 -15.05 4.61
N ARG A 198 16.61 -16.08 3.77
CA ARG A 198 17.07 -17.44 4.15
C ARG A 198 18.58 -17.62 4.09
N THR A 199 19.29 -16.65 3.51
CA THR A 199 20.76 -16.65 3.42
C THR A 199 21.39 -16.35 4.77
N LEU A 200 22.65 -16.77 4.97
CA LEU A 200 23.43 -16.39 6.15
C LEU A 200 24.54 -15.40 5.73
N PRO A 201 24.68 -14.24 6.41
CA PRO A 201 23.81 -13.76 7.49
C PRO A 201 22.38 -13.48 7.00
N ALA A 202 21.40 -13.71 7.89
CA ALA A 202 20.00 -13.43 7.59
C ALA A 202 19.76 -11.93 7.71
N ASP A 203 19.19 -11.33 6.68
CA ASP A 203 18.89 -9.90 6.61
C ASP A 203 17.38 -9.69 6.74
N VAL A 204 16.97 -8.63 7.44
CA VAL A 204 15.55 -8.25 7.51
C VAL A 204 15.18 -7.51 6.24
N VAL A 205 14.18 -8.02 5.53
CA VAL A 205 13.70 -7.48 4.25
C VAL A 205 12.50 -6.58 4.46
N SER A 206 11.60 -6.99 5.36
CA SER A 206 10.44 -6.20 5.72
C SER A 206 10.05 -6.50 7.17
N LEU A 207 9.54 -5.49 7.85
CA LEU A 207 8.92 -5.62 9.17
C LEU A 207 7.62 -4.81 9.14
N SER A 208 6.48 -5.47 9.31
CA SER A 208 5.17 -4.81 9.27
C SER A 208 4.34 -5.14 10.50
N GLY A 209 3.44 -4.26 10.92
CA GLY A 209 2.57 -4.50 12.06
C GLY A 209 1.68 -3.31 12.41
N PRO A 210 0.75 -3.49 13.37
CA PRO A 210 -0.14 -2.43 13.79
C PRO A 210 0.61 -1.36 14.58
N ILE A 211 0.20 -0.11 14.40
CA ILE A 211 0.57 1.00 15.27
C ILE A 211 -0.42 0.99 16.44
N ASP A 212 -0.05 0.34 17.54
CA ASP A 212 -0.79 0.40 18.80
C ASP A 212 -1.01 1.88 19.20
N PRO A 213 -2.21 2.28 19.68
CA PRO A 213 -2.44 3.56 20.35
C PRO A 213 -1.36 3.96 21.37
N GLY A 214 -0.69 3.00 22.00
CA GLY A 214 0.44 3.24 22.91
C GLY A 214 1.74 3.72 22.23
N MET A 215 1.93 3.46 20.94
CA MET A 215 3.03 3.99 20.11
C MET A 215 2.71 5.38 19.55
N PHE A 216 1.46 5.87 19.71
CA PHE A 216 1.12 7.27 19.47
C PHE A 216 1.54 8.10 20.68
N HIS A 217 2.57 8.93 20.51
CA HIS A 217 2.91 9.93 21.51
C HIS A 217 2.04 11.16 21.36
N THR A 218 0.75 11.10 21.72
CA THR A 218 -0.02 12.33 21.93
C THR A 218 0.44 12.99 23.22
N ALA A 219 0.92 14.24 23.17
CA ALA A 219 1.25 15.00 24.37
C ALA A 219 0.00 15.23 25.25
N ALA A 220 -0.16 14.38 26.27
CA ALA A 220 -0.87 14.66 27.50
C ALA A 220 -2.36 15.07 27.40
N ALA A 221 -3.24 14.14 27.73
CA ALA A 221 -4.18 14.46 28.79
C ALA A 221 -3.91 13.53 29.98
N PRO A 222 -3.24 14.01 31.05
CA PRO A 222 -3.16 13.29 32.33
C PRO A 222 -4.54 13.10 32.99
N HIS A 223 -5.62 13.53 32.31
CA HIS A 223 -7.02 13.40 32.73
C HIS A 223 -8.02 13.04 31.61
N ALA A 224 -7.59 12.64 30.41
CA ALA A 224 -8.51 11.95 29.51
C ALA A 224 -8.53 10.48 29.91
N THR A 225 -9.27 10.18 30.96
CA THR A 225 -10.15 9.02 30.87
C THR A 225 -11.00 9.24 29.61
N VAL A 226 -10.53 8.75 28.45
CA VAL A 226 -11.42 7.90 27.69
C VAL A 226 -11.89 6.91 28.75
N GLU A 227 -13.13 7.06 29.19
CA GLU A 227 -13.82 5.93 29.78
C GLU A 227 -13.66 4.82 28.73
N ALA A 228 -12.64 3.98 28.90
CA ALA A 228 -12.88 2.56 28.83
C ALA A 228 -14.07 2.39 29.78
N VAL A 229 -15.27 2.43 29.20
CA VAL A 229 -16.54 2.29 29.91
C VAL A 229 -16.29 1.15 30.88
N PRO A 230 -16.34 1.38 32.21
CA PRO A 230 -16.23 0.28 33.13
C PRO A 230 -17.32 -0.68 32.68
N ALA A 231 -16.96 -1.91 32.35
CA ALA A 231 -17.92 -2.97 32.16
C ALA A 231 -18.70 -3.06 33.48
N VAL A 232 -19.80 -2.31 33.57
CA VAL A 232 -20.79 -2.43 34.63
C VAL A 232 -21.49 -3.72 34.32
N TRP A 233 -20.89 -4.75 34.87
CA TRP A 233 -21.37 -6.11 34.96
C TRP A 233 -22.63 -6.08 35.82
N ASP A 234 -23.79 -6.20 35.19
CA ASP A 234 -25.00 -6.81 35.76
C ASP A 234 -26.06 -6.95 34.63
N GLY A 235 -25.88 -7.96 33.77
CA GLY A 235 -26.95 -8.39 32.86
C GLY A 235 -26.49 -9.14 31.60
N ASP A 236 -26.69 -10.45 31.61
CA ASP A 236 -26.82 -11.40 30.48
C ASP A 236 -25.61 -11.63 29.53
N PRO A 237 -24.96 -12.82 29.56
CA PRO A 237 -23.73 -13.10 28.81
C PRO A 237 -23.88 -13.45 27.31
N ASP A 238 -25.08 -13.39 26.72
CA ASP A 238 -25.32 -13.97 25.38
C ASP A 238 -25.53 -12.98 24.21
N THR A 239 -25.34 -11.67 24.38
CA THR A 239 -25.46 -10.71 23.24
C THR A 239 -24.51 -9.53 23.28
N PHE A 240 -23.20 -9.75 23.32
CA PHE A 240 -22.22 -8.71 22.97
C PHE A 240 -21.02 -9.32 22.24
N HIS A 241 -20.95 -9.10 20.93
CA HIS A 241 -19.67 -9.08 20.23
C HIS A 241 -18.96 -7.79 20.65
N PRO A 242 -17.72 -7.83 21.19
CA PRO A 242 -16.93 -6.61 21.27
C PRO A 242 -16.79 -6.08 19.85
N GLN A 243 -17.40 -4.93 19.57
CA GLN A 243 -17.00 -4.17 18.39
C GLN A 243 -15.57 -3.72 18.64
N THR A 244 -14.65 -4.34 17.92
CA THR A 244 -13.30 -3.85 17.61
C THR A 244 -13.44 -2.52 16.87
N GLY A 245 -13.75 -1.46 17.60
CA GLY A 245 -13.84 -0.08 17.09
C GLY A 245 -12.50 0.62 17.28
N GLY A 246 -11.77 0.77 16.18
CA GLY A 246 -10.45 1.38 16.12
C GLY A 246 -9.57 0.59 15.17
N SER A 247 -9.71 0.78 13.86
CA SER A 247 -8.75 0.27 12.89
C SER A 247 -7.39 0.91 13.19
N ALA A 248 -6.50 0.16 13.85
CA ALA A 248 -5.13 0.58 14.08
C ALA A 248 -4.48 0.86 12.71
N GLY A 249 -3.75 1.99 12.60
CA GLY A 249 -2.93 2.23 11.43
C GLY A 249 -1.90 1.12 11.26
N VAL A 250 -1.45 0.85 10.03
CA VAL A 250 -0.44 -0.17 9.73
C VAL A 250 0.88 0.52 9.38
N LEU A 251 1.98 0.03 9.94
CA LEU A 251 3.33 0.44 9.59
C LEU A 251 4.05 -0.69 8.88
N VAL A 252 4.78 -0.36 7.81
CA VAL A 252 5.70 -1.25 7.11
C VAL A 252 7.07 -0.57 7.09
N LEU A 253 8.09 -1.25 7.62
CA LEU A 253 9.50 -0.89 7.47
C LEU A 253 10.10 -1.71 6.34
N GLU A 254 10.63 -1.01 5.34
CA GLU A 254 11.21 -1.60 4.13
C GLU A 254 12.73 -1.65 4.25
N THR A 255 13.29 -2.85 4.10
CA THR A 255 14.74 -3.12 4.08
C THR A 255 15.52 -2.45 5.20
N PRO A 256 15.11 -2.60 6.48
CA PRO A 256 15.86 -2.00 7.57
C PRO A 256 17.28 -2.55 7.60
N ALA A 257 18.28 -1.66 7.65
CA ALA A 257 19.68 -2.03 7.58
C ALA A 257 20.54 -1.15 8.51
N PRO A 258 21.66 -1.65 9.04
CA PRO A 258 22.62 -0.78 9.73
C PRO A 258 23.09 0.35 8.82
N ALA A 259 23.04 1.58 9.32
CA ALA A 259 23.41 2.75 8.56
C ALA A 259 24.92 2.76 8.24
N PRO A 260 25.36 3.42 7.16
CA PRO A 260 26.78 3.54 6.84
C PRO A 260 27.62 4.17 7.97
N PRO A 261 28.91 3.82 8.11
CA PRO A 261 29.79 4.42 9.11
C PRO A 261 29.79 5.95 9.03
N GLY A 262 29.58 6.61 10.16
CA GLY A 262 29.49 8.08 10.25
C GLY A 262 28.06 8.64 10.17
N ALA A 263 27.08 7.86 9.69
CA ALA A 263 25.68 8.29 9.63
C ALA A 263 25.14 8.67 11.02
N ALA A 264 25.45 7.89 12.06
CA ALA A 264 25.03 8.20 13.42
C ALA A 264 25.54 9.56 13.92
N ALA A 265 26.81 9.89 13.66
CA ALA A 265 27.38 11.19 14.01
C ALA A 265 26.74 12.31 13.19
N THR A 266 26.56 12.11 11.88
CA THR A 266 25.91 13.09 11.00
C THR A 266 24.47 13.36 11.41
N THR A 267 23.67 12.34 11.68
CA THR A 267 22.28 12.47 12.14
C THR A 267 22.24 13.19 13.48
N LYS A 268 23.05 12.76 14.45
CA LYS A 268 23.13 13.39 15.76
C LYS A 268 23.53 14.86 15.68
N ASP A 269 24.56 15.20 14.91
CA ASP A 269 25.02 16.57 14.72
C ASP A 269 23.96 17.40 14.00
N THR A 270 23.39 16.91 12.90
CA THR A 270 22.36 17.62 12.11
C THR A 270 21.12 17.89 12.94
N THR A 271 20.61 16.89 13.65
CA THR A 271 19.43 17.02 14.50
C THR A 271 19.70 17.97 15.67
N ARG A 272 20.87 17.89 16.32
CA ARG A 272 21.25 18.82 17.40
C ARG A 272 21.44 20.24 16.90
N THR A 273 22.06 20.43 15.75
CA THR A 273 22.20 21.75 15.11
C THR A 273 20.82 22.32 14.80
N THR A 274 19.89 21.49 14.29
CA THR A 274 18.54 21.94 13.97
C THR A 274 17.75 22.32 15.22
N LEU A 275 17.58 21.39 16.16
CA LEU A 275 16.80 21.65 17.37
C LEU A 275 17.51 22.61 18.33
N GLY A 276 18.84 22.68 18.27
CA GLY A 276 19.64 23.62 19.03
C GLY A 276 19.53 25.05 18.51
N GLY A 277 19.06 25.27 17.27
CA GLY A 277 18.90 26.60 16.65
C GLY A 277 20.11 27.09 15.83
N ASP A 278 21.00 26.19 15.45
CA ASP A 278 22.29 26.47 14.78
C ASP A 278 22.20 26.31 13.24
N THR A 279 21.03 25.97 12.70
CA THR A 279 20.79 25.82 11.26
C THR A 279 20.40 27.13 10.59
N ASP A 280 21.38 27.85 10.04
CA ASP A 280 21.17 28.65 8.83
C ASP A 280 20.87 27.68 7.67
N ALA A 281 19.62 27.65 7.21
CA ALA A 281 19.24 26.92 6.00
C ALA A 281 20.15 27.35 4.82
N ALA A 282 20.85 26.37 4.24
CA ALA A 282 21.49 26.47 2.93
C ALA A 282 22.51 27.63 2.70
N THR A 283 23.68 27.63 3.34
CA THR A 283 24.90 28.19 2.69
C THR A 283 26.21 27.61 3.24
N THR A 284 27.15 27.33 2.33
CA THR A 284 28.48 26.72 2.56
C THR A 284 29.51 27.66 3.23
N THR A 285 29.22 28.27 4.37
CA THR A 285 30.19 29.18 5.04
C THR A 285 30.37 28.83 6.53
N PRO A 286 31.62 28.76 7.05
CA PRO A 286 31.89 28.39 8.45
C PRO A 286 31.46 29.48 9.46
N PRO A 287 31.30 29.13 10.76
CA PRO A 287 30.39 29.81 11.67
C PRO A 287 30.87 31.21 12.08
N ARG A 288 29.91 32.15 12.16
CA ARG A 288 30.04 33.42 12.89
C ARG A 288 29.62 33.18 14.34
N GLY A 289 30.45 33.64 15.27
CA GLY A 289 30.37 33.26 16.69
C GLY A 289 29.15 33.77 17.46
N GLU A 290 28.82 33.03 18.52
CA GLU A 290 28.11 33.43 19.76
C GLU A 290 27.03 34.53 19.58
N ALA A 291 26.16 34.36 18.58
CA ALA A 291 24.83 34.95 18.62
C ALA A 291 23.93 33.99 19.42
N ASP A 292 23.02 34.54 20.22
CA ASP A 292 22.01 33.76 20.96
C ASP A 292 21.36 32.74 20.02
N ILE A 293 21.54 31.45 20.33
CA ILE A 293 21.06 30.36 19.51
C ILE A 293 19.52 30.33 19.66
N GLU A 294 18.80 30.61 18.58
CA GLU A 294 17.33 30.68 18.58
C GLU A 294 16.78 29.30 18.20
N LEU A 295 16.23 28.59 19.19
CA LEU A 295 15.57 27.30 18.98
C LEU A 295 14.46 27.45 17.94
N PRO A 296 14.18 26.41 17.12
CA PRO A 296 13.03 26.47 16.24
C PRO A 296 11.76 26.73 17.06
N PRO A 297 10.91 27.68 16.64
CA PRO A 297 9.72 28.07 17.38
C PRO A 297 8.75 26.90 17.56
N ASP A 298 8.06 26.84 18.70
CA ASP A 298 6.95 25.91 18.89
C ASP A 298 5.76 26.30 18.02
N LEU A 299 4.96 25.31 17.63
CA LEU A 299 3.77 25.58 16.81
C LEU A 299 2.81 26.57 17.49
N ALA A 300 2.69 26.49 18.82
CA ALA A 300 1.85 27.38 19.62
C ALA A 300 2.30 28.86 19.63
N SER A 301 3.57 29.16 19.37
CA SER A 301 4.10 30.52 19.27
C SER A 301 3.68 31.22 17.99
N PHE A 302 3.26 30.46 16.97
CA PHE A 302 2.63 30.99 15.77
C PHE A 302 1.16 31.35 16.03
N VAL A 303 0.92 32.25 16.99
CA VAL A 303 -0.39 32.88 17.12
C VAL A 303 -0.51 33.93 16.03
N THR A 304 -1.31 33.66 15.02
CA THR A 304 -1.70 34.70 14.06
C THR A 304 -2.89 35.44 14.66
N PRO A 305 -2.73 36.69 15.15
CA PRO A 305 -3.88 37.43 15.64
C PRO A 305 -4.82 37.68 14.46
N LEU A 306 -5.98 37.03 14.47
CA LEU A 306 -6.97 37.11 13.40
C LEU A 306 -8.02 38.18 13.73
N PRO A 307 -8.45 38.99 12.75
CA PRO A 307 -9.60 39.86 12.94
C PRO A 307 -10.89 39.04 12.95
N ALA A 308 -11.88 39.50 13.70
CA ALA A 308 -13.24 38.98 13.66
C ALA A 308 -14.19 40.17 13.68
N PHE A 309 -15.21 40.19 12.82
CA PHE A 309 -16.05 41.37 12.64
C PHE A 309 -17.50 41.11 13.03
N THR A 310 -18.10 42.10 13.67
CA THR A 310 -19.55 42.15 13.89
C THR A 310 -20.12 43.47 13.39
N GLY A 311 -21.35 43.43 12.88
CA GLY A 311 -22.01 44.56 12.24
C GLY A 311 -23.29 44.95 12.96
N THR A 312 -23.51 46.25 13.12
CA THR A 312 -24.77 46.80 13.62
C THR A 312 -25.33 47.86 12.69
N ILE A 313 -26.65 47.86 12.50
CA ILE A 313 -27.37 48.84 11.68
C ILE A 313 -28.24 49.70 12.61
N ASN A 314 -28.18 51.02 12.46
CA ASN A 314 -28.87 51.95 13.36
C ASN A 314 -30.34 52.25 13.00
N ALA A 315 -30.88 51.57 12.00
CA ALA A 315 -32.23 51.78 11.49
C ALA A 315 -32.90 50.44 11.16
N SER A 316 -34.21 50.36 11.39
CA SER A 316 -35.02 49.18 11.08
C SER A 316 -36.30 49.51 10.31
N THR A 317 -36.75 50.77 10.32
CA THR A 317 -37.94 51.24 9.60
C THR A 317 -37.73 52.64 9.05
N CYS A 318 -38.45 53.00 7.98
CA CYS A 318 -38.40 54.34 7.41
C CYS A 318 -39.80 54.95 7.30
N SER A 319 -40.01 56.06 8.02
CA SER A 319 -41.27 56.82 8.03
C SER A 319 -41.13 58.27 7.53
N THR A 320 -39.92 58.69 7.19
CA THR A 320 -39.60 60.03 6.65
C THR A 320 -39.54 59.98 5.12
N PRO A 321 -39.70 61.11 4.41
CA PRO A 321 -39.56 61.15 2.94
C PRO A 321 -38.19 60.72 2.44
N THR A 322 -37.16 60.88 3.27
CA THR A 322 -35.79 60.41 3.02
C THR A 322 -35.42 59.44 4.14
N CYS A 323 -35.06 58.22 3.80
CA CYS A 323 -34.57 57.22 4.74
C CYS A 323 -33.08 57.45 4.96
N THR A 324 -32.65 57.60 6.21
CA THR A 324 -31.23 57.77 6.57
C THR A 324 -30.80 56.67 7.53
N TRP A 325 -29.66 56.05 7.28
CA TRP A 325 -29.14 54.97 8.11
C TRP A 325 -27.61 54.90 8.03
N SER A 326 -26.99 54.11 8.87
CA SER A 326 -25.56 53.81 8.84
C SER A 326 -25.29 52.42 9.40
N ALA A 327 -24.22 51.78 8.93
CA ALA A 327 -23.69 50.56 9.50
C ALA A 327 -22.44 50.87 10.32
N THR A 328 -22.26 50.17 11.43
CA THR A 328 -21.05 50.20 12.26
C THR A 328 -20.49 48.78 12.31
N VAL A 329 -19.22 48.64 11.92
CA VAL A 329 -18.45 47.39 11.98
C VAL A 329 -17.49 47.48 13.15
N GLN A 330 -17.56 46.53 14.06
CA GLN A 330 -16.66 46.39 15.19
C GLN A 330 -15.73 45.20 14.98
N ASN A 331 -14.44 45.39 15.20
CA ASN A 331 -13.50 44.28 15.28
C ASN A 331 -13.53 43.71 16.70
N ILE A 332 -14.04 42.49 16.83
CA ILE A 332 -14.11 41.73 18.08
C ILE A 332 -13.01 40.67 18.18
N GLY A 333 -12.16 40.53 17.15
CA GLY A 333 -11.02 39.64 17.15
C GLY A 333 -9.77 40.27 17.77
N ASP A 334 -8.69 39.50 17.78
CA ASP A 334 -7.44 39.86 18.44
C ASP A 334 -6.43 40.53 17.50
N GLY A 335 -6.66 40.44 16.18
CA GLY A 335 -5.81 41.05 15.16
C GLY A 335 -6.42 42.27 14.46
N PRO A 336 -5.60 43.20 13.95
CA PRO A 336 -6.09 44.23 13.05
C PRO A 336 -6.58 43.59 11.74
N GLY A 337 -7.67 44.10 11.19
CA GLY A 337 -8.21 43.59 9.92
C GLY A 337 -8.64 44.72 9.01
N GLU A 338 -8.45 44.54 7.71
CA GLU A 338 -9.02 45.44 6.72
C GLU A 338 -10.50 45.11 6.57
N ALA A 339 -11.37 46.11 6.75
CA ALA A 339 -12.81 45.92 6.63
C ALA A 339 -13.36 46.71 5.45
N THR A 340 -14.20 46.04 4.66
CA THR A 340 -15.02 46.67 3.63
C THR A 340 -16.47 46.30 3.89
N ALA A 341 -17.32 47.30 4.11
CA ALA A 341 -18.74 47.09 4.32
C ALA A 341 -19.49 47.17 2.99
N THR A 342 -20.28 46.15 2.70
CA THR A 342 -21.24 46.17 1.59
C THR A 342 -22.63 46.33 2.17
N VAL A 343 -23.30 47.41 1.78
CA VAL A 343 -24.55 47.87 2.39
C VAL A 343 -25.62 48.02 1.32
N SER A 344 -26.84 47.57 1.62
CA SER A 344 -28.00 47.73 0.75
C SER A 344 -29.28 47.91 1.55
N ALA A 345 -30.33 48.44 0.91
CA ALA A 345 -31.64 48.62 1.54
C ALA A 345 -32.75 48.30 0.54
N THR A 346 -33.56 47.30 0.83
CA THR A 346 -34.64 46.85 -0.06
C THR A 346 -36.01 47.11 0.56
N PRO A 347 -36.93 47.81 -0.14
CA PRO A 347 -36.70 48.57 -1.38
C PRO A 347 -35.97 49.91 -1.12
N GLY A 348 -35.24 50.42 -2.13
CA GLY A 348 -34.85 51.84 -2.21
C GLY A 348 -33.37 52.17 -2.43
N MET A 349 -32.44 51.27 -2.11
CA MET A 349 -31.00 51.49 -2.31
C MET A 349 -30.30 50.19 -2.75
N GLY A 350 -29.70 50.22 -3.93
CA GLY A 350 -28.84 49.12 -4.40
C GLY A 350 -27.58 48.94 -3.54
N SER A 351 -26.85 47.86 -3.79
CA SER A 351 -25.61 47.55 -3.07
C SER A 351 -24.54 48.64 -3.27
N GLN A 352 -23.93 49.08 -2.17
CA GLN A 352 -22.78 49.99 -2.16
C GLN A 352 -21.64 49.38 -1.34
N THR A 353 -20.43 49.42 -1.86
CA THR A 353 -19.23 48.93 -1.18
C THR A 353 -18.42 50.11 -0.65
N ILE A 354 -18.20 50.13 0.66
CA ILE A 354 -17.56 51.24 1.38
C ILE A 354 -16.34 50.69 2.12
N PRO A 355 -15.12 51.12 1.76
CA PRO A 355 -13.92 50.74 2.50
C PRO A 355 -13.93 51.43 3.87
N LEU A 356 -13.76 50.65 4.94
CA LEU A 356 -13.63 51.15 6.30
C LEU A 356 -12.16 51.27 6.74
N GLY A 357 -11.25 50.72 5.95
CA GLY A 357 -9.82 50.66 6.25
C GLY A 357 -9.50 49.60 7.30
N THR A 358 -8.32 49.70 7.90
CA THR A 358 -7.90 48.78 8.98
C THR A 358 -8.60 49.15 10.30
N VAL A 359 -9.37 48.22 10.84
CA VAL A 359 -10.04 48.37 12.14
C VAL A 359 -9.23 47.61 13.19
N GLN A 360 -8.77 48.32 14.20
CA GLN A 360 -7.98 47.74 15.30
C GLN A 360 -8.87 46.87 16.21
N PRO A 361 -8.30 45.87 16.91
CA PRO A 361 -9.01 45.08 17.92
C PRO A 361 -9.79 45.95 18.91
N GLY A 362 -11.03 45.58 19.19
CA GLY A 362 -11.95 46.31 20.07
C GLY A 362 -12.47 47.65 19.53
N SER A 363 -11.97 48.13 18.39
CA SER A 363 -12.39 49.39 17.76
C SER A 363 -13.56 49.19 16.80
N SER A 364 -14.20 50.29 16.41
CA SER A 364 -15.28 50.27 15.42
C SER A 364 -15.08 51.32 14.33
N ALA A 365 -15.53 51.02 13.13
CA ALA A 365 -15.59 51.93 11.99
C ALA A 365 -17.02 51.96 11.43
N SER A 366 -17.45 53.08 10.85
CA SER A 366 -18.81 53.23 10.33
C SER A 366 -18.81 53.74 8.89
N THR A 367 -19.80 53.31 8.11
CA THR A 367 -20.00 53.70 6.70
C THR A 367 -20.30 55.19 6.48
N GLY A 368 -20.46 55.97 7.55
CA GLY A 368 -21.08 57.28 7.48
C GLY A 368 -22.60 57.19 7.25
N SER A 369 -23.27 58.35 7.20
CA SER A 369 -24.71 58.41 6.99
C SER A 369 -25.05 58.21 5.51
N LEU A 370 -25.81 57.15 5.24
CA LEU A 370 -26.36 56.78 3.94
C LEU A 370 -27.80 57.24 3.84
N SER A 371 -28.25 57.59 2.63
CA SER A 371 -29.63 58.04 2.44
C SER A 371 -30.22 57.68 1.09
N PHE A 372 -31.52 57.42 1.06
CA PHE A 372 -32.29 57.18 -0.16
C PHE A 372 -33.74 57.68 0.00
N ALA A 373 -34.44 57.89 -1.12
CA ALA A 373 -35.82 58.34 -1.10
C ALA A 373 -36.74 57.23 -0.57
N ASN A 374 -37.70 57.59 0.29
CA ASN A 374 -38.65 56.63 0.81
C ASN A 374 -39.53 56.08 -0.34
N PRO A 375 -39.52 54.76 -0.59
CA PRO A 375 -40.27 54.15 -1.67
C PRO A 375 -41.78 54.11 -1.42
N ALA A 376 -42.25 54.54 -0.25
CA ALA A 376 -43.67 54.65 0.06
C ALA A 376 -44.41 55.59 -0.92
N PRO A 377 -45.68 55.30 -1.26
CA PRO A 377 -46.53 56.24 -1.97
C PRO A 377 -46.62 57.56 -1.20
N THR A 378 -46.65 58.70 -1.92
CA THR A 378 -46.73 60.02 -1.27
C THR A 378 -47.96 60.08 -0.35
N PRO A 379 -47.78 60.30 0.97
CA PRO A 379 -48.90 60.27 1.90
C PRO A 379 -49.88 61.43 1.63
N GLN A 380 -51.18 61.17 1.81
CA GLN A 380 -52.17 62.25 1.84
C GLN A 380 -51.90 63.19 3.04
N PRO A 381 -52.29 64.48 2.97
CA PRO A 381 -52.11 65.41 4.09
C PRO A 381 -52.68 64.85 5.40
N GLY A 382 -51.82 64.66 6.40
CA GLY A 382 -52.19 64.09 7.70
C GLY A 382 -51.89 62.58 7.89
N GLN A 383 -51.31 61.90 6.90
CA GLN A 383 -50.88 60.50 7.01
C GLN A 383 -49.36 60.36 7.11
N THR A 384 -48.89 59.40 7.91
CA THR A 384 -47.52 58.90 7.88
C THR A 384 -47.51 57.56 7.16
N THR A 385 -46.77 57.47 6.06
CA THR A 385 -46.50 56.20 5.38
C THR A 385 -45.17 55.66 5.90
N SER A 386 -45.23 54.59 6.70
CA SER A 386 -44.06 53.81 7.07
C SER A 386 -43.92 52.64 6.09
N VAL A 387 -42.71 52.38 5.62
CA VAL A 387 -42.37 51.17 4.88
C VAL A 387 -41.33 50.41 5.68
N MET A 388 -41.54 49.09 5.78
CA MET A 388 -40.51 48.18 6.27
C MET A 388 -39.41 48.11 5.22
N VAL A 389 -38.20 48.50 5.62
CA VAL A 389 -37.01 48.42 4.79
C VAL A 389 -36.14 47.33 5.36
N THR A 390 -35.76 46.37 4.53
CA THR A 390 -34.76 45.36 4.90
C THR A 390 -33.39 45.93 4.58
N TYR A 391 -32.61 46.22 5.62
CA TYR A 391 -31.23 46.64 5.49
C TYR A 391 -30.32 45.40 5.51
N SER A 392 -29.33 45.35 4.63
CA SER A 392 -28.31 44.30 4.62
C SER A 392 -26.92 44.92 4.81
N LEU A 393 -26.08 44.18 5.53
CA LEU A 393 -24.69 44.51 5.80
C LEU A 393 -23.86 43.23 5.65
N VAL A 394 -22.95 43.21 4.69
CA VAL A 394 -21.95 42.15 4.51
C VAL A 394 -20.58 42.75 4.74
N ILE A 395 -19.79 42.17 5.63
CA ILE A 395 -18.47 42.66 6.02
C ILE A 395 -17.42 41.79 5.34
N TYR A 396 -16.63 42.35 4.45
CA TYR A 396 -15.53 41.64 3.84
C TYR A 396 -14.21 42.03 4.51
N SER A 397 -13.38 41.02 4.76
CA SER A 397 -12.00 41.17 5.20
C SER A 397 -11.13 40.18 4.46
N PRO A 398 -10.07 40.60 3.75
CA PRO A 398 -9.23 39.66 3.01
C PRO A 398 -8.51 38.67 3.93
N GLN A 399 -8.28 39.05 5.20
CA GLN A 399 -7.69 38.16 6.20
C GLN A 399 -8.64 37.04 6.64
N ILE A 400 -9.95 37.19 6.44
CA ILE A 400 -10.97 36.17 6.81
C ILE A 400 -11.47 35.45 5.56
N ALA A 401 -11.69 36.18 4.47
CA ALA A 401 -12.46 35.73 3.32
C ALA A 401 -11.63 35.32 2.10
N GLY A 402 -10.30 35.47 2.14
CA GLY A 402 -9.43 35.28 0.96
C GLY A 402 -9.25 36.58 0.17
N GLN A 403 -8.65 36.53 -1.01
CA GLN A 403 -8.36 37.72 -1.81
C GLN A 403 -9.53 38.15 -2.71
N ASN A 404 -10.49 37.26 -2.97
CA ASN A 404 -11.56 37.49 -3.94
C ASN A 404 -12.85 38.06 -3.31
N ALA A 405 -12.86 39.36 -3.01
CA ALA A 405 -14.01 40.03 -2.38
C ALA A 405 -15.36 39.89 -3.10
N PRO A 406 -15.44 40.04 -4.44
CA PRO A 406 -16.70 39.84 -5.15
C PRO A 406 -17.26 38.42 -4.98
N ARG A 407 -16.39 37.41 -5.04
CA ARG A 407 -16.77 36.00 -4.97
C ARG A 407 -17.25 35.61 -3.59
N TYR A 408 -16.48 35.96 -2.54
CA TYR A 408 -16.91 35.72 -1.17
C TYR A 408 -18.27 36.39 -0.86
N ARG A 409 -18.52 37.61 -1.37
CA ARG A 409 -19.82 38.26 -1.18
C ARG A 409 -20.95 37.50 -1.87
N GLU A 410 -20.72 37.04 -3.10
CA GLU A 410 -21.67 36.20 -3.83
C GLU A 410 -22.00 34.94 -3.03
N LEU A 411 -20.99 34.30 -2.45
CA LEU A 411 -21.16 33.14 -1.58
C LEU A 411 -22.04 33.46 -0.36
N VAL A 412 -21.76 34.56 0.35
CA VAL A 412 -22.58 35.00 1.49
C VAL A 412 -24.03 35.19 1.08
N ASP A 413 -24.29 35.85 -0.05
CA ASP A 413 -25.65 36.08 -0.54
C ASP A 413 -26.36 34.76 -0.88
N ARG A 414 -25.66 33.78 -1.46
CA ARG A 414 -26.20 32.45 -1.79
C ARG A 414 -26.50 31.59 -0.55
N LEU A 415 -25.68 31.70 0.49
CA LEU A 415 -25.84 30.92 1.73
C LEU A 415 -26.94 31.44 2.66
N GLY A 416 -27.55 32.60 2.38
CA GLY A 416 -28.59 33.19 3.22
C GLY A 416 -28.31 34.62 3.70
N GLY A 417 -27.23 35.24 3.20
CA GLY A 417 -26.88 36.62 3.46
C GLY A 417 -26.23 36.86 4.83
N TYR A 418 -26.42 38.06 5.36
CA TYR A 418 -25.71 38.55 6.55
C TYR A 418 -25.91 37.69 7.82
N THR A 419 -26.98 36.91 7.92
CA THR A 419 -27.26 36.07 9.09
C THR A 419 -26.34 34.86 9.18
N ILE A 420 -25.85 34.37 8.03
CA ILE A 420 -24.97 33.19 7.94
C ILE A 420 -23.49 33.58 7.90
N GLN A 421 -23.19 34.81 7.48
CA GLN A 421 -21.82 35.32 7.43
C GLN A 421 -20.97 35.03 8.69
N PRO A 422 -21.46 35.20 9.94
CA PRO A 422 -20.64 34.92 11.11
C PRO A 422 -20.17 33.46 11.21
N LEU A 423 -21.01 32.50 10.80
CA LEU A 423 -20.66 31.08 10.77
C LEU A 423 -19.65 30.80 9.66
N LEU A 424 -19.88 31.36 8.47
CA LEU A 424 -18.92 31.26 7.37
C LEU A 424 -17.56 31.85 7.77
N ASP A 425 -17.53 33.04 8.35
CA ASP A 425 -16.31 33.69 8.82
C ASP A 425 -15.56 32.84 9.85
N GLN A 426 -16.28 32.17 10.76
CA GLN A 426 -15.70 31.25 11.74
C GLN A 426 -15.04 30.04 11.06
N ILE A 427 -15.70 29.41 10.07
CA ILE A 427 -15.14 28.29 9.31
C ILE A 427 -13.89 28.75 8.55
N MET A 428 -13.98 29.88 7.85
CA MET A 428 -12.87 30.41 7.05
C MET A 428 -11.67 30.82 7.90
N GLN A 429 -11.85 31.19 9.17
CA GLN A 429 -10.77 31.48 10.10
C GLN A 429 -9.94 30.24 10.49
N GLN A 430 -10.49 29.04 10.35
CA GLN A 430 -9.75 27.78 10.57
C GLN A 430 -8.78 27.48 9.43
N LEU A 431 -8.86 28.23 8.32
CA LEU A 431 -8.04 28.06 7.13
C LEU A 431 -6.99 29.17 7.01
N ASP A 432 -5.80 28.78 6.59
CA ASP A 432 -4.75 29.70 6.19
C ASP A 432 -5.18 30.52 4.96
N THR A 433 -4.61 31.71 4.82
CA THR A 433 -4.88 32.62 3.70
C THR A 433 -4.75 31.97 2.31
N GLY A 434 -3.81 31.05 2.13
CA GLY A 434 -3.60 30.33 0.87
C GLY A 434 -4.69 29.32 0.50
N LEU A 435 -5.54 28.93 1.46
CA LEU A 435 -6.63 27.96 1.27
C LEU A 435 -8.00 28.64 1.11
N LYS A 436 -8.16 29.88 1.59
CA LYS A 436 -9.45 30.57 1.65
C LYS A 436 -10.14 30.74 0.29
N ASP A 437 -9.41 31.18 -0.73
CA ASP A 437 -10.01 31.35 -2.07
C ASP A 437 -10.47 30.01 -2.65
N ALA A 438 -9.72 28.92 -2.40
CA ALA A 438 -10.10 27.58 -2.85
C ALA A 438 -11.33 27.04 -2.10
N ALA A 439 -11.43 27.30 -0.79
CA ALA A 439 -12.62 26.96 -0.01
C ALA A 439 -13.87 27.72 -0.50
N VAL A 440 -13.74 29.00 -0.82
CA VAL A 440 -14.83 29.79 -1.41
C VAL A 440 -15.30 29.20 -2.74
N GLU A 441 -14.38 28.80 -3.62
CA GLU A 441 -14.75 28.16 -4.90
C GLU A 441 -15.34 26.75 -4.71
N ALA A 442 -14.83 25.96 -3.77
CA ALA A 442 -15.41 24.66 -3.42
C ALA A 442 -16.87 24.82 -2.96
N MET A 443 -17.14 25.77 -2.05
CA MET A 443 -18.50 26.06 -1.58
C MET A 443 -19.42 26.53 -2.70
N HIS A 444 -18.93 27.39 -3.59
CA HIS A 444 -19.68 27.80 -4.78
C HIS A 444 -20.06 26.60 -5.65
N SER A 445 -19.10 25.72 -5.89
CA SER A 445 -19.30 24.56 -6.74
C SER A 445 -20.25 23.54 -6.12
N MET A 446 -20.22 23.36 -4.79
CA MET A 446 -21.23 22.57 -4.06
C MET A 446 -22.63 23.19 -4.18
N LEU A 447 -22.76 24.51 -4.02
CA LEU A 447 -24.05 25.19 -4.21
C LEU A 447 -24.54 25.14 -5.66
N ASP A 448 -23.63 25.13 -6.64
CA ASP A 448 -23.95 24.96 -8.07
C ASP A 448 -24.42 23.54 -8.38
N ALA A 449 -23.95 22.56 -7.59
CA ALA A 449 -24.42 21.17 -7.59
C ALA A 449 -25.68 20.94 -6.73
N GLU A 450 -26.40 22.02 -6.37
CA GLU A 450 -27.66 21.99 -5.59
C GLU A 450 -27.54 21.41 -4.16
N VAL A 451 -26.33 21.37 -3.58
CA VAL A 451 -26.13 21.00 -2.17
C VAL A 451 -26.77 22.05 -1.25
N ALA A 452 -27.42 21.60 -0.17
CA ALA A 452 -28.08 22.52 0.76
C ALA A 452 -27.04 23.43 1.46
N PRO A 453 -27.30 24.74 1.66
CA PRO A 453 -26.36 25.67 2.29
C PRO A 453 -25.76 25.19 3.63
N GLU A 454 -26.58 24.55 4.46
CA GLU A 454 -26.19 23.95 5.73
C GLU A 454 -25.19 22.79 5.58
N GLU A 455 -25.39 21.93 4.57
CA GLU A 455 -24.49 20.82 4.26
C GLU A 455 -23.17 21.34 3.68
N VAL A 456 -23.20 22.39 2.85
CA VAL A 456 -21.98 23.07 2.35
C VAL A 456 -21.14 23.63 3.49
N LEU A 457 -21.77 24.30 4.47
CA LEU A 457 -21.07 24.82 5.64
C LEU A 457 -20.52 23.70 6.51
N SER A 458 -21.29 22.63 6.74
CA SER A 458 -20.84 21.48 7.52
C SER A 458 -19.69 20.74 6.84
N ALA A 459 -19.73 20.56 5.52
CA ALA A 459 -18.68 19.91 4.75
C ALA A 459 -17.35 20.68 4.85
N LEU A 460 -17.39 22.01 4.73
CA LEU A 460 -16.18 22.83 4.87
C LEU A 460 -15.69 22.95 6.31
N ASP A 461 -16.59 22.97 7.30
CA ASP A 461 -16.19 22.93 8.71
C ASP A 461 -15.44 21.63 9.00
N GLN A 462 -15.99 20.48 8.58
CA GLN A 462 -15.31 19.18 8.72
C GLN A 462 -13.97 19.15 7.98
N ALA A 463 -13.91 19.65 6.75
CA ALA A 463 -12.67 19.67 5.98
C ALA A 463 -11.62 20.65 6.54
N GLY A 464 -12.03 21.70 7.25
CA GLY A 464 -11.15 22.68 7.89
C GLY A 464 -10.63 22.25 9.25
N GLN A 465 -11.16 21.18 9.83
CA GLN A 465 -10.70 20.64 11.11
C GLN A 465 -9.49 19.74 10.92
N ALA A 466 -8.51 19.89 11.81
CA ALA A 466 -7.41 18.95 11.96
C ALA A 466 -7.13 18.77 13.45
N ASP A 467 -7.18 17.52 13.92
CA ASP A 467 -6.66 17.12 15.23
C ASP A 467 -5.75 15.89 15.01
N PRO A 468 -4.50 16.11 14.54
CA PRO A 468 -3.58 15.01 14.27
C PRO A 468 -3.34 14.13 15.50
N ALA A 469 -3.47 14.67 16.71
CA ALA A 469 -3.36 13.90 17.95
C ALA A 469 -4.51 12.89 18.13
N ARG A 470 -5.67 13.11 17.50
CA ARG A 470 -6.76 12.13 17.41
C ARG A 470 -6.74 11.30 16.13
N GLY A 471 -5.73 11.49 15.28
CA GLY A 471 -5.69 10.90 13.94
C GLY A 471 -6.64 11.57 12.95
N GLU A 472 -7.18 12.75 13.28
CA GLU A 472 -8.04 13.54 12.40
C GLU A 472 -7.18 14.50 11.58
N TYR A 473 -7.31 14.43 10.26
CA TYR A 473 -6.57 15.27 9.34
C TYR A 473 -7.51 16.11 8.47
N SER A 474 -7.06 17.32 8.11
CA SER A 474 -7.85 18.23 7.28
C SER A 474 -7.83 17.81 5.81
N GLU A 475 -9.02 17.74 5.21
CA GLU A 475 -9.23 17.50 3.77
C GLU A 475 -9.08 18.77 2.91
N ALA A 476 -8.73 19.91 3.52
CA ALA A 476 -8.57 21.19 2.81
C ALA A 476 -7.57 21.14 1.64
N PRO A 477 -6.41 20.44 1.71
CA PRO A 477 -5.52 20.31 0.56
C PRO A 477 -6.17 19.62 -0.63
N LEU A 478 -6.94 18.56 -0.39
CA LEU A 478 -7.68 17.83 -1.42
C LEU A 478 -8.76 18.70 -2.04
N LEU A 479 -9.57 19.37 -1.21
CA LEU A 479 -10.57 20.33 -1.69
C LEU A 479 -9.96 21.45 -2.51
N ARG A 480 -8.76 21.92 -2.14
CA ARG A 480 -8.03 22.91 -2.94
C ARG A 480 -7.65 22.37 -4.32
N GLN A 481 -7.17 21.13 -4.41
CA GLN A 481 -6.82 20.50 -5.69
C GLN A 481 -8.05 20.37 -6.60
N LEU A 482 -9.18 19.93 -6.05
CA LEU A 482 -10.45 19.83 -6.77
C LEU A 482 -10.98 21.21 -7.20
N ALA A 483 -10.96 22.19 -6.30
CA ALA A 483 -11.40 23.56 -6.60
C ALA A 483 -10.53 24.25 -7.66
N ALA A 484 -9.23 23.97 -7.69
CA ALA A 484 -8.32 24.48 -8.71
C ALA A 484 -8.64 23.97 -10.13
N ALA A 485 -9.35 22.85 -10.25
CA ALA A 485 -9.84 22.36 -11.54
C ALA A 485 -11.06 23.16 -12.05
N GLY A 486 -11.75 23.90 -11.17
CA GLY A 486 -12.95 24.67 -11.50
C GLY A 486 -14.06 23.80 -12.10
N ASP A 487 -14.69 24.28 -13.17
CA ASP A 487 -15.77 23.58 -13.88
C ASP A 487 -15.39 22.21 -14.47
N ARG A 488 -14.09 21.86 -14.46
CA ARG A 488 -13.63 20.53 -14.87
C ARG A 488 -13.96 19.46 -13.83
N PHE A 489 -14.30 19.78 -12.59
CA PHE A 489 -14.75 18.79 -11.62
C PHE A 489 -16.25 18.96 -11.33
N ALA A 490 -17.05 17.93 -11.62
CA ALA A 490 -18.51 18.03 -11.60
C ALA A 490 -19.20 17.40 -10.38
N SER A 491 -18.45 16.76 -9.47
CA SER A 491 -19.01 15.88 -8.44
C SER A 491 -19.01 16.45 -7.03
N TRP A 492 -19.30 17.74 -6.89
CA TRP A 492 -19.29 18.41 -5.59
C TRP A 492 -20.37 17.94 -4.62
N ALA A 493 -21.53 17.47 -5.12
CA ALA A 493 -22.59 16.93 -4.26
C ALA A 493 -22.18 15.64 -3.53
N PRO A 494 -21.65 14.61 -4.22
CA PRO A 494 -21.06 13.45 -3.55
C PRO A 494 -19.95 13.80 -2.54
N ILE A 495 -19.12 14.81 -2.81
CA ILE A 495 -18.07 15.23 -1.87
C ILE A 495 -18.66 15.85 -0.61
N ALA A 496 -19.68 16.70 -0.74
CA ALA A 496 -20.34 17.29 0.41
C ALA A 496 -21.06 16.23 1.26
N ASP A 497 -21.74 15.27 0.63
CA ASP A 497 -22.36 14.14 1.32
C ASP A 497 -21.31 13.30 2.06
N GLN A 498 -20.19 12.97 1.41
CA GLN A 498 -19.08 12.25 2.02
C GLN A 498 -18.54 12.97 3.27
N LEU A 499 -18.21 14.26 3.15
CA LEU A 499 -17.64 15.04 4.26
C LEU A 499 -18.61 15.24 5.43
N THR A 500 -19.92 15.08 5.22
CA THR A 500 -20.92 15.33 6.26
C THR A 500 -21.48 14.06 6.89
N THR A 501 -21.48 12.94 6.17
CA THR A 501 -22.16 11.70 6.60
C THR A 501 -21.20 10.57 6.93
N VAL A 502 -20.01 10.56 6.35
CA VAL A 502 -19.06 9.45 6.47
C VAL A 502 -18.27 9.61 7.76
N SER A 503 -18.23 8.55 8.57
CA SER A 503 -17.39 8.55 9.76
C SER A 503 -15.90 8.55 9.36
N PRO A 504 -14.98 9.09 10.19
CA PRO A 504 -13.55 9.02 9.91
C PRO A 504 -13.03 7.59 9.65
N ILE A 505 -13.72 6.57 10.18
CA ILE A 505 -13.39 5.14 10.00
C ILE A 505 -13.75 4.65 8.58
N GLU A 506 -14.77 5.22 7.95
CA GLU A 506 -15.23 4.85 6.61
C GLU A 506 -14.60 5.70 5.51
N LEU A 507 -14.01 6.85 5.88
CA LEU A 507 -13.29 7.74 4.96
C LEU A 507 -12.21 7.04 4.08
N PRO A 508 -11.42 6.07 4.60
CA PRO A 508 -10.49 5.28 3.79
C PRO A 508 -11.09 4.66 2.53
N TYR A 509 -12.38 4.30 2.57
CA TYR A 509 -13.04 3.63 1.45
C TYR A 509 -13.37 4.57 0.29
N TYR A 510 -13.40 5.88 0.56
CA TYR A 510 -13.72 6.89 -0.45
C TYR A 510 -12.45 7.50 -1.07
N LEU A 511 -11.35 7.59 -0.30
CA LEU A 511 -10.10 8.20 -0.76
C LEU A 511 -9.58 7.66 -2.12
N PRO A 512 -9.61 6.35 -2.43
CA PRO A 512 -9.16 5.87 -3.74
C PRO A 512 -9.91 6.48 -4.93
N GLY A 513 -11.21 6.78 -4.76
CA GLY A 513 -12.01 7.44 -5.80
C GLY A 513 -11.61 8.91 -5.99
N LEU A 514 -11.40 9.62 -4.89
CA LEU A 514 -10.92 11.00 -4.87
C LEU A 514 -9.52 11.15 -5.47
N GLU A 515 -8.60 10.26 -5.11
CA GLU A 515 -7.24 10.22 -5.65
C GLU A 515 -7.25 9.97 -7.16
N ALA A 516 -8.04 9.00 -7.62
CA ALA A 516 -8.21 8.74 -9.04
C ALA A 516 -8.80 9.95 -9.79
N ALA A 517 -9.78 10.63 -9.20
CA ALA A 517 -10.34 11.87 -9.78
C ALA A 517 -9.29 13.00 -9.85
N ALA A 518 -8.50 13.20 -8.78
CA ALA A 518 -7.43 14.20 -8.75
C ALA A 518 -6.33 13.89 -9.77
N GLN A 519 -5.97 12.62 -9.94
CA GLN A 519 -4.99 12.17 -10.93
C GLN A 519 -5.47 12.43 -12.37
N GLU A 520 -6.73 12.14 -12.68
CA GLU A 520 -7.33 12.44 -13.98
C GLU A 520 -7.40 13.96 -14.24
N LEU A 521 -7.74 14.76 -13.22
CA LEU A 521 -7.74 16.22 -13.32
C LEU A 521 -6.34 16.80 -13.57
N ALA A 522 -5.28 16.15 -13.06
CA ALA A 522 -3.90 16.52 -13.31
C ALA A 522 -3.41 16.14 -14.73
N HIS A 523 -4.18 15.36 -15.50
CA HIS A 523 -3.76 14.92 -16.82
C HIS A 523 -3.59 16.12 -17.79
N PRO A 524 -2.50 16.19 -18.59
CA PRO A 524 -2.21 17.35 -19.46
C PRO A 524 -3.30 17.68 -20.48
N ALA A 525 -4.05 16.67 -20.92
CA ALA A 525 -5.18 16.84 -21.84
C ALA A 525 -6.39 17.56 -21.21
N SER A 526 -6.32 17.83 -19.90
CA SER A 526 -7.30 18.60 -19.15
C SER A 526 -8.74 18.07 -19.24
N PRO A 527 -9.01 16.80 -18.90
CA PRO A 527 -10.36 16.25 -18.97
C PRO A 527 -11.30 16.94 -17.96
N THR A 528 -12.61 16.89 -18.26
CA THR A 528 -13.66 17.07 -17.24
C THR A 528 -13.83 15.75 -16.50
N VAL A 529 -13.94 15.78 -15.19
CA VAL A 529 -13.99 14.60 -14.32
C VAL A 529 -15.25 14.64 -13.46
N ALA A 530 -16.00 13.55 -13.48
CA ALA A 530 -17.09 13.26 -12.55
C ALA A 530 -16.74 12.00 -11.74
N LEU A 531 -16.96 12.08 -10.44
CA LEU A 531 -16.83 11.00 -9.48
C LEU A 531 -18.22 10.62 -8.93
N THR A 532 -18.55 9.34 -8.94
CA THR A 532 -19.76 8.82 -8.29
C THR A 532 -19.38 7.72 -7.32
N TYR A 533 -19.97 7.71 -6.13
CA TYR A 533 -19.82 6.62 -5.19
C TYR A 533 -21.05 5.73 -5.20
N THR A 534 -20.81 4.43 -5.18
CA THR A 534 -21.81 3.39 -4.99
C THR A 534 -21.60 2.81 -3.60
N PRO A 535 -22.59 2.95 -2.69
CA PRO A 535 -22.50 2.35 -1.37
C PRO A 535 -22.29 0.84 -1.47
N GLY A 536 -21.29 0.31 -0.77
CA GLY A 536 -21.11 -1.13 -0.66
C GLY A 536 -22.27 -1.78 0.11
N SER A 537 -22.58 -3.04 -0.21
CA SER A 537 -23.55 -3.83 0.56
C SER A 537 -22.96 -4.26 1.91
N ASP A 538 -23.74 -4.21 2.99
CA ASP A 538 -23.45 -4.86 4.29
C ASP A 538 -22.02 -4.65 4.84
N GLY A 539 -21.54 -3.41 4.86
CA GLY A 539 -20.21 -3.07 5.40
C GLY A 539 -19.06 -3.28 4.41
N ALA A 540 -19.36 -3.58 3.14
CA ALA A 540 -18.37 -3.51 2.08
C ALA A 540 -17.91 -2.06 1.84
N PRO A 541 -16.63 -1.85 1.44
CA PRO A 541 -16.12 -0.53 1.09
C PRO A 541 -16.98 0.12 0.02
N ALA A 542 -17.14 1.44 0.09
CA ALA A 542 -17.73 2.20 -1.00
C ALA A 542 -16.91 1.98 -2.28
N GLU A 543 -17.61 1.69 -3.38
CA GLU A 543 -17.01 1.57 -4.70
C GLU A 543 -17.20 2.91 -5.42
N ALA A 544 -16.30 3.28 -6.33
CA ALA A 544 -16.39 4.56 -7.02
C ALA A 544 -16.29 4.41 -8.54
N VAL A 545 -16.82 5.37 -9.28
CA VAL A 545 -16.64 5.48 -10.73
C VAL A 545 -16.13 6.87 -11.03
N VAL A 546 -14.98 6.94 -11.70
CA VAL A 546 -14.38 8.18 -12.21
C VAL A 546 -14.62 8.24 -13.72
N VAL A 547 -15.46 9.16 -14.15
CA VAL A 547 -15.76 9.44 -15.55
C VAL A 547 -14.93 10.64 -15.98
N SER A 548 -14.03 10.44 -16.93
CA SER A 548 -13.13 11.45 -17.46
C SER A 548 -13.43 11.72 -18.92
N GLU A 549 -13.97 12.89 -19.21
CA GLU A 549 -14.29 13.38 -20.55
C GLU A 549 -13.11 14.15 -21.13
N TYR A 550 -12.40 13.51 -22.06
CA TYR A 550 -11.36 14.11 -22.88
C TYR A 550 -11.96 14.74 -24.14
N PRO A 551 -11.22 15.64 -24.84
CA PRO A 551 -11.70 16.24 -26.08
C PRO A 551 -12.09 15.23 -27.18
N ASP A 552 -11.54 14.02 -27.15
CA ASP A 552 -11.67 13.00 -28.18
C ASP A 552 -12.21 11.64 -27.69
N GLN A 553 -12.35 11.45 -26.38
CA GLN A 553 -12.80 10.18 -25.80
C GLN A 553 -13.41 10.38 -24.39
N VAL A 554 -14.30 9.48 -23.99
CA VAL A 554 -14.72 9.35 -22.59
C VAL A 554 -14.05 8.11 -22.04
N ARG A 555 -13.44 8.24 -20.86
CA ARG A 555 -12.88 7.13 -20.11
C ARG A 555 -13.66 6.97 -18.83
N CYS A 556 -14.07 5.75 -18.51
CA CYS A 556 -14.70 5.48 -17.24
C CYS A 556 -13.85 4.47 -16.47
N THR A 557 -13.52 4.83 -15.23
CA THR A 557 -12.67 4.02 -14.36
C THR A 557 -13.46 3.60 -13.13
N GLY A 558 -13.79 2.31 -13.03
CA GLY A 558 -14.37 1.72 -11.83
C GLY A 558 -13.28 1.50 -10.78
N ILE A 559 -13.43 2.08 -9.60
CA ILE A 559 -12.51 1.99 -8.47
C ILE A 559 -13.08 1.01 -7.46
N ILE A 560 -12.42 -0.13 -7.31
CA ILE A 560 -12.88 -1.26 -6.51
C ILE A 560 -11.80 -1.65 -5.51
N THR A 561 -12.22 -2.00 -4.29
CA THR A 561 -11.34 -2.70 -3.37
C THR A 561 -11.56 -4.20 -3.52
N ALA A 562 -10.48 -4.98 -3.73
CA ALA A 562 -10.58 -6.43 -3.78
C ALA A 562 -11.09 -6.95 -2.43
N GLY A 563 -12.02 -7.89 -2.46
CA GLY A 563 -12.55 -8.54 -1.26
C GLY A 563 -12.53 -10.05 -1.42
N SER A 564 -13.26 -10.76 -0.57
CA SER A 564 -13.30 -12.23 -0.50
C SER A 564 -13.67 -12.97 -1.80
N GLY A 565 -14.21 -12.27 -2.80
CA GLY A 565 -14.49 -12.82 -4.13
C GLY A 565 -13.29 -12.89 -5.09
N GLY A 566 -12.11 -12.40 -4.69
CA GLY A 566 -10.90 -12.41 -5.51
C GLY A 566 -10.85 -11.29 -6.58
N LEU A 567 -9.79 -11.32 -7.39
CA LEU A 567 -9.50 -10.33 -8.42
C LEU A 567 -10.53 -10.33 -9.55
N GLY A 568 -10.91 -11.51 -10.05
CA GLY A 568 -11.89 -11.61 -11.11
C GLY A 568 -13.26 -11.02 -10.74
N ALA A 569 -13.76 -11.33 -9.55
CA ALA A 569 -15.00 -10.73 -9.07
C ALA A 569 -14.88 -9.19 -8.92
N ALA A 570 -13.71 -8.66 -8.57
CA ALA A 570 -13.48 -7.22 -8.53
C ALA A 570 -13.47 -6.60 -9.93
N VAL A 571 -12.94 -7.28 -10.95
CA VAL A 571 -13.04 -6.85 -12.36
C VAL A 571 -14.49 -6.76 -12.80
N ASP A 572 -15.26 -7.84 -12.62
CA ASP A 572 -16.67 -7.86 -13.05
C ASP A 572 -17.51 -6.82 -12.31
N ARG A 573 -17.33 -6.67 -10.99
CA ARG A 573 -18.01 -5.60 -10.23
C ARG A 573 -17.62 -4.22 -10.73
N GLY A 574 -16.33 -3.96 -10.91
CA GLY A 574 -15.80 -2.69 -11.41
C GLY A 574 -16.35 -2.31 -12.78
N ALA A 575 -16.40 -3.28 -13.70
CA ALA A 575 -16.99 -3.08 -15.02
C ALA A 575 -18.49 -2.83 -14.92
N ALA A 576 -19.21 -3.60 -14.09
CA ALA A 576 -20.66 -3.46 -13.90
C ALA A 576 -21.03 -2.09 -13.32
N ILE A 577 -20.38 -1.62 -12.25
CA ILE A 577 -20.69 -0.30 -11.69
C ILE A 577 -20.37 0.83 -12.67
N THR A 578 -19.36 0.62 -13.53
CA THR A 578 -18.98 1.60 -14.54
C THR A 578 -20.03 1.68 -15.64
N GLU A 579 -20.53 0.53 -16.10
CA GLU A 579 -21.62 0.43 -17.07
C GLU A 579 -22.93 1.00 -16.51
N ASP A 580 -23.24 0.73 -15.24
CA ASP A 580 -24.42 1.28 -14.54
C ASP A 580 -24.34 2.81 -14.37
N ALA A 581 -23.12 3.35 -14.22
CA ALA A 581 -22.92 4.79 -14.07
C ALA A 581 -22.99 5.54 -15.41
N VAL A 582 -22.44 4.96 -16.50
CA VAL A 582 -22.42 5.57 -17.83
C VAL A 582 -22.63 4.51 -18.92
N ASP A 583 -23.79 4.58 -19.57
CA ASP A 583 -24.13 3.75 -20.74
C ASP A 583 -23.05 3.85 -21.83
N ASP A 584 -22.68 2.70 -22.41
CA ASP A 584 -21.73 2.57 -23.52
C ASP A 584 -20.31 3.15 -23.26
N CYS A 585 -19.93 3.40 -22.00
CA CYS A 585 -18.59 3.88 -21.69
C CYS A 585 -17.58 2.73 -21.62
N PRO A 586 -16.42 2.85 -22.29
CA PRO A 586 -15.37 1.87 -22.13
C PRO A 586 -14.83 1.87 -20.69
N ALA A 587 -14.92 0.70 -20.04
CA ALA A 587 -14.64 0.55 -18.62
C ALA A 587 -13.19 0.09 -18.40
N THR A 588 -12.40 0.91 -17.72
CA THR A 588 -11.15 0.47 -17.07
C THR A 588 -11.44 0.21 -15.60
N VAL A 589 -10.89 -0.84 -15.00
CA VAL A 589 -11.11 -1.13 -13.57
C VAL A 589 -9.83 -0.95 -12.78
N ARG A 590 -9.80 -0.04 -11.80
CA ARG A 590 -8.71 0.09 -10.83
C ARG A 590 -9.08 -0.70 -9.58
N ILE A 591 -8.30 -1.73 -9.26
CA ILE A 591 -8.50 -2.62 -8.13
C ILE A 591 -7.42 -2.35 -7.08
N THR A 592 -7.82 -1.89 -5.90
CA THR A 592 -6.94 -1.76 -4.73
C THR A 592 -6.98 -3.07 -3.95
N ILE A 593 -5.82 -3.71 -3.76
CA ILE A 593 -5.70 -4.90 -2.91
C ILE A 593 -5.54 -4.44 -1.44
N PRO A 594 -6.46 -4.82 -0.53
CA PRO A 594 -6.27 -4.58 0.89
C PRO A 594 -5.05 -5.32 1.42
N GLU A 595 -4.40 -4.75 2.42
CA GLU A 595 -3.18 -5.33 3.02
C GLU A 595 -3.43 -6.68 3.70
N THR A 596 -4.68 -7.00 4.01
CA THR A 596 -5.11 -8.27 4.62
C THR A 596 -5.25 -9.40 3.61
N GLU A 597 -5.18 -9.13 2.30
CA GLU A 597 -5.32 -10.14 1.26
C GLU A 597 -3.94 -10.72 0.88
N PRO A 598 -3.86 -12.04 0.59
CA PRO A 598 -2.59 -12.69 0.21
C PRO A 598 -1.94 -12.10 -1.05
N LEU A 599 -2.72 -11.38 -1.87
CA LEU A 599 -2.26 -10.73 -3.10
C LEU A 599 -1.53 -9.39 -2.86
N THR A 600 -1.41 -8.92 -1.61
CA THR A 600 -0.81 -7.61 -1.28
C THR A 600 0.66 -7.50 -1.71
N THR A 601 1.40 -8.61 -1.72
CA THR A 601 2.80 -8.68 -2.18
C THR A 601 2.99 -9.42 -3.52
N ALA A 602 1.89 -9.77 -4.19
CA ALA A 602 1.96 -10.50 -5.45
C ALA A 602 2.66 -9.68 -6.54
N THR A 603 3.52 -10.34 -7.29
CA THR A 603 4.23 -9.80 -8.45
C THR A 603 3.25 -9.55 -9.61
N PRO A 604 3.61 -8.70 -10.60
CA PRO A 604 2.75 -8.48 -11.77
C PRO A 604 2.37 -9.78 -12.49
N ARG A 605 3.28 -10.75 -12.50
CA ARG A 605 3.05 -12.04 -13.14
C ARG A 605 1.99 -12.85 -12.39
N GLU A 606 2.11 -12.97 -11.06
CA GLU A 606 1.14 -13.70 -10.23
C GLU A 606 -0.25 -13.06 -10.29
N LEU A 607 -0.32 -11.72 -10.31
CA LEU A 607 -1.59 -10.99 -10.47
C LEU A 607 -2.25 -11.26 -11.83
N LEU A 608 -1.47 -11.26 -12.92
CA LEU A 608 -2.00 -11.56 -14.25
C LEU A 608 -2.42 -13.03 -14.37
N GLU A 609 -1.63 -13.96 -13.83
CA GLU A 609 -1.98 -15.38 -13.76
C GLU A 609 -3.30 -15.57 -13.01
N ARG A 610 -3.52 -14.84 -11.90
CA ARG A 610 -4.79 -14.86 -11.17
C ARG A 610 -5.95 -14.29 -11.98
N LEU A 611 -5.74 -13.23 -12.74
CA LEU A 611 -6.75 -12.69 -13.64
C LEU A 611 -7.08 -13.66 -14.78
N HIS A 612 -6.09 -14.39 -15.30
CA HIS A 612 -6.28 -15.42 -16.36
C HIS A 612 -7.07 -16.62 -15.88
N VAL A 613 -6.86 -17.02 -14.63
CA VAL A 613 -7.63 -18.07 -13.96
C VAL A 613 -9.10 -17.73 -13.93
N ASP A 614 -9.43 -16.51 -13.54
CA ASP A 614 -10.81 -16.06 -13.41
C ASP A 614 -11.43 -15.73 -14.80
N ALA A 615 -10.60 -15.43 -15.81
CA ALA A 615 -11.01 -14.96 -17.15
C ALA A 615 -12.13 -15.76 -17.85
N PRO A 616 -12.17 -17.11 -17.82
CA PRO A 616 -13.26 -17.88 -18.41
C PRO A 616 -14.63 -17.60 -17.76
N ASP A 617 -14.62 -17.21 -16.49
CA ASP A 617 -15.80 -16.91 -15.68
C ASP A 617 -16.18 -15.44 -15.65
N LEU A 618 -15.26 -14.55 -16.03
CA LEU A 618 -15.53 -13.11 -16.14
C LEU A 618 -16.62 -12.82 -17.17
N ALA A 619 -17.66 -12.12 -16.72
CA ALA A 619 -18.70 -11.60 -17.61
C ALA A 619 -18.09 -10.70 -18.69
N VAL A 620 -17.08 -9.89 -18.33
CA VAL A 620 -16.39 -9.00 -19.26
C VAL A 620 -15.67 -9.72 -20.40
N CYS A 621 -15.15 -10.92 -20.15
CA CYS A 621 -14.44 -11.70 -21.17
C CYS A 621 -15.38 -12.48 -22.11
N ARG A 622 -16.67 -12.60 -21.77
CA ARG A 622 -17.70 -13.25 -22.60
C ARG A 622 -18.34 -12.30 -23.62
N GLY A 623 -17.78 -11.09 -23.77
CA GLY A 623 -18.26 -10.07 -24.71
C GLY A 623 -19.41 -9.21 -24.17
N GLY A 624 -19.53 -9.10 -22.84
CA GLY A 624 -20.41 -8.13 -22.18
C GLY A 624 -19.60 -6.92 -21.70
N GLY A 625 -20.15 -5.71 -21.86
CA GLY A 625 -19.55 -4.47 -21.34
C GLY A 625 -18.32 -3.98 -22.11
N GLY A 626 -18.18 -2.66 -22.26
CA GLY A 626 -17.04 -2.01 -22.94
C GLY A 626 -15.70 -2.13 -22.21
N PHE A 627 -15.41 -3.26 -21.55
CA PHE A 627 -14.22 -3.45 -20.73
C PHE A 627 -12.92 -3.30 -21.55
N GLU A 628 -12.07 -2.35 -21.16
CA GLU A 628 -10.80 -2.04 -21.82
C GLU A 628 -9.58 -2.65 -21.13
N GLY A 629 -9.67 -2.90 -19.82
CA GLY A 629 -8.58 -3.42 -19.02
C GLY A 629 -8.73 -3.19 -17.53
N ALA A 630 -7.77 -3.70 -16.76
CA ALA A 630 -7.72 -3.52 -15.32
C ALA A 630 -6.32 -3.10 -14.85
N THR A 631 -6.31 -2.27 -13.82
CA THR A 631 -5.13 -1.83 -13.09
C THR A 631 -5.22 -2.33 -11.66
N VAL A 632 -4.28 -3.15 -11.22
CA VAL A 632 -4.22 -3.63 -9.83
C VAL A 632 -3.15 -2.84 -9.07
N VAL A 633 -3.52 -2.33 -7.90
CA VAL A 633 -2.66 -1.59 -6.98
C VAL A 633 -2.45 -2.42 -5.72
N ASN A 634 -1.20 -2.78 -5.43
CA ASN A 634 -0.81 -3.48 -4.21
C ASN A 634 0.48 -2.87 -3.61
N GLN A 635 1.08 -3.50 -2.60
CA GLN A 635 2.31 -2.98 -1.97
C GLN A 635 3.53 -3.01 -2.91
N THR A 636 3.51 -3.82 -3.97
CA THR A 636 4.63 -3.91 -4.93
C THR A 636 4.58 -2.84 -6.02
N GLY A 637 3.42 -2.22 -6.22
CA GLY A 637 3.22 -1.17 -7.22
C GLY A 637 1.83 -1.19 -7.85
N GLU A 638 1.75 -0.48 -8.98
CA GLU A 638 0.57 -0.37 -9.83
C GLU A 638 0.83 -1.05 -11.17
N TRP A 639 -0.03 -2.00 -11.53
CA TRP A 639 0.16 -2.87 -12.69
C TRP A 639 -1.10 -2.90 -13.54
N SER A 640 -0.96 -2.60 -14.84
CA SER A 640 -2.10 -2.47 -15.75
C SER A 640 -2.02 -3.47 -16.89
N TRP A 641 -3.16 -4.08 -17.22
CA TRP A 641 -3.31 -5.00 -18.34
C TRP A 641 -4.54 -4.63 -19.16
N THR A 642 -4.44 -4.78 -20.46
CA THR A 642 -5.55 -4.59 -21.39
C THR A 642 -6.53 -5.77 -21.33
N ALA A 643 -7.78 -5.54 -21.76
CA ALA A 643 -8.78 -6.59 -21.83
C ALA A 643 -8.34 -7.78 -22.68
N PRO A 644 -7.66 -7.63 -23.84
CA PRO A 644 -7.05 -8.76 -24.53
C PRO A 644 -6.03 -9.48 -23.67
N GLU A 645 -5.13 -8.79 -22.98
CA GLU A 645 -4.15 -9.46 -22.10
C GLU A 645 -4.82 -10.24 -20.98
N ILE A 646 -5.92 -9.76 -20.41
CA ILE A 646 -6.68 -10.46 -19.35
C ILE A 646 -7.52 -11.62 -19.92
N CYS A 647 -8.27 -11.37 -21.00
CA CYS A 647 -9.27 -12.29 -21.55
C CYS A 647 -8.69 -13.29 -22.55
N THR A 648 -7.48 -13.08 -23.04
CA THR A 648 -6.75 -14.07 -23.85
C THR A 648 -5.69 -14.74 -22.99
N ALA A 649 -6.13 -15.56 -22.03
CA ALA A 649 -5.26 -16.60 -21.49
C ALA A 649 -4.74 -17.40 -22.68
N SER A 650 -3.43 -17.34 -22.97
CA SER A 650 -2.90 -18.06 -24.11
C SER A 650 -2.90 -19.54 -23.75
N LEU A 651 -3.98 -20.24 -24.14
CA LEU A 651 -4.07 -21.69 -24.16
C LEU A 651 -2.81 -22.30 -24.83
N ASP A 652 -2.15 -21.56 -25.72
CA ASP A 652 -0.91 -21.95 -26.40
C ASP A 652 0.29 -22.09 -25.45
N GLU A 653 0.38 -21.31 -24.38
CA GLU A 653 1.50 -21.38 -23.43
C GLU A 653 1.36 -22.56 -22.46
N VAL A 654 0.18 -22.74 -21.87
CA VAL A 654 -0.17 -23.91 -21.04
C VAL A 654 -0.03 -25.21 -21.84
N ASN A 655 -0.54 -25.24 -23.09
CA ASN A 655 -0.39 -26.40 -23.96
C ASN A 655 1.07 -26.66 -24.32
N ARG A 656 1.87 -25.63 -24.59
CA ARG A 656 3.30 -25.80 -24.90
C ARG A 656 4.05 -26.40 -23.72
N GLU A 657 3.86 -25.88 -22.52
CA GLU A 657 4.52 -26.39 -21.31
C GLU A 657 4.06 -27.81 -20.97
N ALA A 658 2.76 -28.08 -21.06
CA ALA A 658 2.21 -29.42 -20.90
C ALA A 658 2.84 -30.41 -21.90
N LEU A 659 2.98 -30.01 -23.17
CA LEU A 659 3.62 -30.83 -24.20
C LEU A 659 5.12 -31.03 -23.95
N GLU A 660 5.83 -30.00 -23.47
CA GLU A 660 7.25 -30.11 -23.09
C GLU A 660 7.41 -31.13 -21.95
N SER A 661 6.66 -30.99 -20.86
CA SER A 661 6.71 -31.92 -19.72
C SER A 661 6.36 -33.36 -20.10
N LEU A 662 5.36 -33.57 -20.97
CA LEU A 662 5.02 -34.89 -21.47
C LEU A 662 6.11 -35.49 -22.38
N ASN A 663 6.84 -34.64 -23.11
CA ASN A 663 7.96 -35.06 -23.93
C ASN A 663 9.23 -35.41 -23.13
N GLU A 664 9.28 -35.09 -21.84
CA GLU A 664 10.33 -35.56 -20.94
C GLU A 664 10.08 -36.98 -20.39
N LEU A 665 8.86 -37.52 -20.55
CA LEU A 665 8.53 -38.87 -20.08
C LEU A 665 9.29 -39.97 -20.84
N PRO A 666 9.49 -41.16 -20.25
CA PRO A 666 10.00 -42.31 -21.01
C PRO A 666 9.11 -42.65 -22.21
N GLN A 667 9.70 -43.10 -23.32
CA GLN A 667 8.95 -43.44 -24.53
C GLN A 667 7.87 -44.50 -24.28
N SER A 668 8.14 -45.49 -23.42
CA SER A 668 7.17 -46.52 -23.04
C SER A 668 5.90 -45.94 -22.41
N VAL A 669 6.05 -44.92 -21.58
CA VAL A 669 4.94 -44.23 -20.92
C VAL A 669 4.14 -43.42 -21.93
N ARG A 670 4.82 -42.70 -22.84
CA ARG A 670 4.14 -41.99 -23.93
C ARG A 670 3.36 -42.93 -24.83
N ASP A 671 3.91 -44.10 -25.14
CA ASP A 671 3.24 -45.12 -25.94
C ASP A 671 2.01 -45.68 -25.21
N GLU A 672 2.07 -45.88 -23.89
CA GLU A 672 0.93 -46.27 -23.06
C GLU A 672 -0.16 -45.18 -23.03
N LEU A 673 0.20 -43.92 -22.81
CA LEU A 673 -0.74 -42.79 -22.86
C LEU A 673 -1.39 -42.65 -24.25
N LYS A 674 -0.65 -42.91 -25.32
CA LYS A 674 -1.18 -42.97 -26.69
C LYS A 674 -2.14 -44.14 -26.88
N ASN A 675 -1.81 -45.32 -26.36
CA ASN A 675 -2.68 -46.51 -26.46
C ASN A 675 -3.99 -46.31 -25.68
N ALA A 676 -3.94 -45.59 -24.56
CA ALA A 676 -5.11 -45.12 -23.83
C ALA A 676 -5.85 -43.97 -24.53
N SER A 677 -5.35 -43.49 -25.67
CA SER A 677 -5.87 -42.35 -26.45
C SER A 677 -5.89 -41.01 -25.71
N ILE A 678 -5.07 -40.86 -24.66
CA ILE A 678 -4.95 -39.63 -23.87
C ILE A 678 -4.12 -38.59 -24.61
N VAL A 679 -3.09 -39.03 -25.34
CA VAL A 679 -2.17 -38.14 -26.08
C VAL A 679 -1.99 -38.59 -27.52
N THR A 680 -1.59 -37.66 -28.39
CA THR A 680 -1.21 -37.94 -29.78
C THR A 680 0.30 -37.85 -29.94
N LEU A 681 0.93 -38.92 -30.44
CA LEU A 681 2.37 -38.92 -30.76
C LEU A 681 2.62 -38.74 -32.26
N ASP A 682 3.66 -37.98 -32.60
CA ASP A 682 4.17 -37.87 -33.97
C ASP A 682 5.00 -39.10 -34.40
N ALA A 683 5.60 -39.03 -35.59
CA ALA A 683 6.44 -40.11 -36.12
C ALA A 683 7.78 -40.29 -35.37
N ALA A 684 8.24 -39.29 -34.63
CA ALA A 684 9.43 -39.34 -33.79
C ALA A 684 9.13 -39.83 -32.37
N GLY A 685 7.86 -40.01 -32.02
CA GLY A 685 7.41 -40.43 -30.70
C GLY A 685 7.18 -39.27 -29.73
N ALA A 686 7.16 -38.02 -30.21
CA ALA A 686 6.91 -36.83 -29.41
C ALA A 686 5.41 -36.55 -29.28
N VAL A 687 4.95 -36.14 -28.10
CA VAL A 687 3.59 -35.68 -27.86
C VAL A 687 3.35 -34.37 -28.60
N THR A 688 2.28 -34.34 -29.38
CA THR A 688 1.86 -33.19 -30.21
C THR A 688 0.50 -32.62 -29.80
N ALA A 689 -0.28 -33.38 -29.04
CA ALA A 689 -1.56 -32.93 -28.49
C ALA A 689 -1.95 -33.81 -27.29
N ILE A 690 -2.73 -33.22 -26.38
CA ILE A 690 -3.46 -33.93 -25.32
C ILE A 690 -4.94 -33.92 -25.71
N ASN A 691 -5.59 -35.08 -25.66
CA ASN A 691 -6.96 -35.26 -26.11
C ASN A 691 -7.93 -35.06 -24.93
N TRP A 692 -8.20 -33.80 -24.58
CA TRP A 692 -8.94 -33.42 -23.36
C TRP A 692 -10.45 -33.72 -23.37
N ASP A 693 -11.05 -34.00 -24.52
CA ASP A 693 -12.50 -34.15 -24.65
C ASP A 693 -12.82 -35.03 -25.87
N ASP A 694 -13.18 -36.30 -25.64
CA ASP A 694 -13.80 -37.14 -26.66
C ASP A 694 -15.30 -37.25 -26.32
N PRO A 695 -16.17 -36.46 -26.97
CA PRO A 695 -17.59 -36.40 -26.62
C PRO A 695 -18.32 -37.74 -26.83
N ASP A 696 -17.73 -38.68 -27.57
CA ASP A 696 -18.28 -40.01 -27.79
C ASP A 696 -17.76 -41.05 -26.76
N ARG A 697 -16.81 -40.67 -25.89
CA ARG A 697 -16.23 -41.53 -24.84
C ARG A 697 -16.79 -41.13 -23.46
N PRO A 698 -17.54 -42.01 -22.77
CA PRO A 698 -17.93 -41.74 -21.39
C PRO A 698 -16.68 -41.59 -20.54
N CYS A 699 -16.56 -40.48 -19.81
CA CYS A 699 -15.35 -40.24 -19.06
C CYS A 699 -15.14 -41.32 -18.01
N LYS A 700 -13.95 -41.93 -18.04
CA LYS A 700 -13.56 -43.00 -17.13
C LYS A 700 -12.12 -42.76 -16.73
N SER A 701 -11.88 -42.55 -15.43
CA SER A 701 -10.53 -42.48 -14.91
C SER A 701 -9.77 -43.77 -15.25
N GLU A 702 -8.57 -43.62 -15.77
CA GLU A 702 -7.71 -44.69 -16.23
C GLU A 702 -6.34 -44.52 -15.57
N ILE A 703 -5.96 -45.50 -14.74
CA ILE A 703 -4.69 -45.49 -14.02
C ILE A 703 -3.79 -46.51 -14.71
N VAL A 704 -2.60 -46.05 -15.07
CA VAL A 704 -1.55 -46.80 -15.72
C VAL A 704 -0.33 -46.79 -14.80
N ASN A 705 0.00 -47.96 -14.26
CA ASN A 705 1.28 -48.18 -13.60
C ASN A 705 2.17 -48.94 -14.59
N PRO A 706 3.29 -48.36 -15.05
CA PRO A 706 4.26 -49.08 -15.86
C PRO A 706 4.75 -50.34 -15.14
N ASP A 707 5.14 -51.35 -15.92
CA ASP A 707 5.68 -52.60 -15.38
C ASP A 707 6.77 -52.32 -14.33
N ALA A 708 6.52 -52.76 -13.10
CA ALA A 708 7.46 -52.61 -12.01
C ALA A 708 8.75 -53.38 -12.31
N GLU A 709 9.89 -52.81 -11.92
CA GLU A 709 11.18 -53.48 -12.10
C GLU A 709 11.40 -54.50 -10.98
N ASP A 710 11.56 -55.77 -11.32
CA ASP A 710 11.84 -56.81 -10.33
C ASP A 710 13.23 -56.62 -9.72
N VAL A 711 13.28 -56.19 -8.46
CA VAL A 711 14.53 -56.05 -7.71
C VAL A 711 14.79 -57.34 -6.94
N PRO A 712 15.93 -58.04 -7.19
CA PRO A 712 16.29 -59.25 -6.45
C PRO A 712 16.38 -58.99 -4.95
N PHE A 713 16.11 -60.02 -4.13
CA PHE A 713 16.37 -59.94 -2.69
C PHE A 713 17.85 -59.66 -2.43
N GLY A 714 18.12 -58.61 -1.65
CA GLY A 714 19.47 -58.27 -1.19
C GLY A 714 20.02 -59.21 -0.13
N SER A 715 21.34 -59.32 -0.08
CA SER A 715 22.06 -60.09 0.92
C SER A 715 22.06 -59.48 2.33
N GLY A 716 21.46 -58.29 2.50
CA GLY A 716 21.22 -57.65 3.79
C GLY A 716 19.79 -57.93 4.29
N ASN A 717 19.65 -58.46 5.50
CA ASN A 717 18.39 -58.90 6.12
C ASN A 717 17.32 -57.80 6.39
N ASP A 718 17.50 -56.59 5.87
CA ASP A 718 16.78 -55.40 6.35
C ASP A 718 15.70 -54.87 5.38
N ARG A 719 15.59 -55.41 4.14
CA ARG A 719 14.59 -55.01 3.13
C ARG A 719 13.92 -56.21 2.46
N LYS A 720 12.66 -56.05 2.04
CA LYS A 720 11.80 -57.16 1.59
C LYS A 720 11.95 -57.56 0.13
N GLY A 721 12.60 -56.77 -0.73
CA GLY A 721 12.74 -57.07 -2.17
C GLY A 721 11.39 -57.09 -2.91
N GLY A 722 11.40 -57.29 -4.23
CA GLY A 722 10.17 -57.37 -5.03
C GLY A 722 10.03 -56.24 -6.06
N PRO A 723 8.80 -55.98 -6.56
CA PRO A 723 8.55 -55.04 -7.64
C PRO A 723 8.83 -53.60 -7.21
N ARG A 724 9.72 -52.92 -7.92
CA ARG A 724 9.99 -51.49 -7.77
C ARG A 724 9.09 -50.69 -8.69
N ALA A 725 8.22 -49.87 -8.10
CA ALA A 725 7.43 -48.88 -8.82
C ALA A 725 8.34 -47.92 -9.60
N VAL A 726 8.08 -47.73 -10.90
CA VAL A 726 8.88 -46.84 -11.77
C VAL A 726 8.10 -45.58 -12.19
N GLY A 727 6.81 -45.52 -11.86
CA GLY A 727 5.92 -44.39 -12.11
C GLY A 727 4.49 -44.75 -11.74
N GLY A 728 3.64 -43.73 -11.64
CA GLY A 728 2.19 -43.86 -11.57
C GLY A 728 1.58 -42.77 -12.44
N TYR A 729 0.72 -43.14 -13.39
CA TYR A 729 0.09 -42.22 -14.33
C TYR A 729 -1.41 -42.42 -14.26
N ALA A 730 -2.18 -41.33 -14.27
CA ALA A 730 -3.62 -41.42 -14.23
C ALA A 730 -4.25 -40.35 -15.11
N TYR A 731 -5.14 -40.76 -16.01
CA TYR A 731 -6.16 -39.87 -16.53
C TYR A 731 -7.32 -39.87 -15.56
N LEU A 732 -7.68 -38.71 -15.04
CA LEU A 732 -8.64 -38.51 -13.97
C LEU A 732 -9.82 -37.71 -14.51
N CYS A 733 -11.03 -38.15 -14.16
CA CYS A 733 -12.23 -37.36 -14.40
C CYS A 733 -13.33 -37.61 -13.37
N ALA A 734 -14.25 -36.66 -13.27
CA ALA A 734 -15.40 -36.77 -12.38
C ALA A 734 -16.44 -37.80 -12.90
N PRO A 735 -17.06 -38.60 -12.00
CA PRO A 735 -16.75 -38.71 -10.58
C PRO A 735 -15.50 -39.57 -10.34
N LEU A 736 -14.62 -39.11 -9.44
CA LEU A 736 -13.50 -39.91 -8.97
C LEU A 736 -13.99 -41.09 -8.13
N ASN A 737 -13.47 -42.27 -8.41
CA ASN A 737 -13.71 -43.45 -7.59
C ASN A 737 -12.64 -43.50 -6.50
N ALA A 738 -13.04 -43.78 -5.26
CA ALA A 738 -12.08 -44.02 -4.19
C ALA A 738 -11.23 -45.26 -4.52
N GLY A 739 -9.93 -45.12 -4.33
CA GLY A 739 -8.94 -46.16 -4.47
C GLY A 739 -8.93 -47.14 -3.31
N GLN A 740 -7.85 -47.90 -3.19
CA GLN A 740 -7.62 -48.81 -2.07
C GLN A 740 -6.38 -48.37 -1.30
N GLY A 741 -6.47 -48.33 0.03
CA GLY A 741 -5.29 -48.15 0.88
C GLY A 741 -4.25 -49.25 0.66
N PRO A 742 -3.01 -49.06 1.15
CA PRO A 742 -1.89 -49.97 0.89
C PRO A 742 -2.17 -51.39 1.40
N GLN A 743 -2.09 -52.37 0.50
CA GLN A 743 -2.33 -53.80 0.79
C GLN A 743 -1.03 -54.60 0.93
N VAL A 744 0.07 -54.09 0.38
CA VAL A 744 1.40 -54.71 0.42
C VAL A 744 2.45 -53.68 0.84
N ASP A 745 3.60 -54.16 1.28
CA ASP A 745 4.76 -53.31 1.52
C ASP A 745 5.51 -53.08 0.20
N PRO A 746 5.96 -51.85 -0.09
CA PRO A 746 6.86 -51.60 -1.22
C PRO A 746 8.20 -52.33 -1.04
N TRP A 747 8.92 -52.55 -2.14
CA TRP A 747 10.13 -53.39 -2.17
C TRP A 747 11.23 -52.95 -1.19
N ASP A 748 11.33 -51.64 -0.93
CA ASP A 748 12.33 -51.02 -0.05
C ASP A 748 11.81 -50.75 1.38
N TYR A 749 10.59 -51.22 1.70
CA TYR A 749 10.02 -51.04 3.04
C TYR A 749 10.88 -51.76 4.08
N PRO A 750 11.20 -51.12 5.21
CA PRO A 750 12.09 -51.71 6.22
C PRO A 750 11.45 -52.95 6.84
N ALA A 751 12.25 -54.01 7.02
CA ALA A 751 11.79 -55.24 7.67
C ALA A 751 11.40 -55.06 9.15
N THR A 752 11.97 -54.03 9.81
CA THR A 752 11.60 -53.61 11.17
C THR A 752 11.12 -52.16 11.16
N GLU A 753 9.83 -51.96 11.43
CA GLU A 753 9.25 -50.63 11.51
C GLU A 753 9.81 -49.87 12.73
N ARG A 754 10.37 -48.68 12.50
CA ARG A 754 10.86 -47.79 13.56
C ARG A 754 9.80 -46.78 13.92
N ARG A 755 9.70 -46.43 15.21
CA ARG A 755 8.85 -45.35 15.70
C ARG A 755 9.67 -44.10 16.04
N THR A 756 9.10 -42.93 15.79
CA THR A 756 9.63 -41.64 16.24
C THR A 756 9.42 -41.45 17.75
N PRO A 757 10.10 -40.50 18.39
CA PRO A 757 9.91 -40.19 19.83
C PRO A 757 8.45 -39.85 20.22
N GLY A 758 7.61 -39.44 19.26
CA GLY A 758 6.17 -39.19 19.41
C GLY A 758 5.26 -40.38 19.11
N ASN A 759 5.80 -41.60 19.03
CA ASN A 759 5.06 -42.85 18.74
C ASN A 759 4.48 -42.96 17.31
N GLY A 760 4.81 -42.03 16.40
CA GLY A 760 4.50 -42.14 14.97
C GLY A 760 5.45 -43.09 14.25
N TRP A 761 5.03 -43.65 13.11
CA TRP A 761 5.93 -44.44 12.28
C TRP A 761 6.96 -43.54 11.61
N VAL A 762 8.19 -44.03 11.40
CA VAL A 762 9.21 -43.28 10.65
C VAL A 762 8.88 -43.29 9.15
N PHE A 763 8.34 -44.40 8.65
CA PHE A 763 8.07 -44.61 7.23
C PHE A 763 6.58 -44.86 6.95
N ALA A 764 6.12 -44.38 5.80
CA ALA A 764 4.78 -44.59 5.25
C ALA A 764 4.86 -45.37 3.92
N ARG A 765 3.73 -46.01 3.58
CA ARG A 765 3.50 -46.61 2.26
C ARG A 765 2.83 -45.56 1.41
N CYS A 766 3.61 -44.78 0.66
CA CYS A 766 3.07 -43.75 -0.21
C CYS A 766 2.55 -44.36 -1.48
N HIS A 767 1.39 -43.89 -1.92
CA HIS A 767 0.97 -44.13 -3.29
C HIS A 767 1.69 -43.17 -4.24
N LEU A 768 1.96 -43.60 -5.46
CA LEU A 768 2.34 -42.70 -6.55
C LEU A 768 1.08 -42.01 -7.10
N VAL A 769 0.01 -42.75 -7.33
CA VAL A 769 -1.34 -42.22 -7.54
C VAL A 769 -2.16 -42.42 -6.27
N ALA A 770 -2.56 -41.33 -5.62
CA ALA A 770 -3.29 -41.35 -4.35
C ALA A 770 -4.58 -42.17 -4.39
N ASP A 771 -5.00 -42.73 -3.25
CA ASP A 771 -6.30 -43.40 -3.14
C ASP A 771 -7.48 -42.43 -3.33
N ILE A 772 -7.35 -41.16 -2.92
CA ILE A 772 -8.35 -40.11 -3.19
C ILE A 772 -8.50 -39.79 -4.68
N LEU A 773 -7.53 -40.19 -5.51
CA LEU A 773 -7.55 -40.08 -6.98
C LEU A 773 -7.88 -41.41 -7.67
N GLY A 774 -8.14 -42.48 -6.91
CA GLY A 774 -8.48 -43.82 -7.42
C GLY A 774 -7.35 -44.83 -7.45
N GLY A 775 -6.17 -44.44 -6.96
CA GLY A 775 -4.99 -45.29 -6.86
C GLY A 775 -5.20 -46.59 -6.07
N GLN A 776 -4.50 -47.65 -6.48
CA GLN A 776 -4.57 -48.95 -5.82
C GLN A 776 -3.36 -49.15 -4.90
N GLY A 777 -3.56 -49.80 -3.76
CA GLY A 777 -2.51 -50.11 -2.79
C GLY A 777 -1.65 -51.34 -3.13
N ASN A 778 -1.28 -51.50 -4.40
CA ASN A 778 -0.45 -52.60 -4.91
C ASN A 778 1.03 -52.19 -5.06
N GLY A 779 1.95 -53.16 -5.16
CA GLY A 779 3.40 -52.92 -5.07
C GLY A 779 3.98 -52.05 -6.19
N ASP A 780 3.32 -52.00 -7.34
CA ASP A 780 3.62 -51.17 -8.52
C ASP A 780 3.20 -49.70 -8.38
N ASN A 781 2.32 -49.37 -7.42
CA ASN A 781 1.91 -48.00 -7.12
C ASN A 781 2.44 -47.52 -5.75
N LEU A 782 3.27 -48.31 -5.07
CA LEU A 782 3.72 -48.00 -3.71
C LEU A 782 5.23 -47.76 -3.65
N VAL A 783 5.60 -46.77 -2.85
CA VAL A 783 7.00 -46.46 -2.50
C VAL A 783 7.15 -46.19 -1.01
N THR A 784 8.36 -46.39 -0.48
CA THR A 784 8.66 -46.08 0.93
C THR A 784 8.99 -44.60 1.12
N CYS A 785 8.11 -43.89 1.84
CA CYS A 785 8.31 -42.48 2.21
C CYS A 785 8.59 -42.30 3.69
N TYR A 786 9.09 -41.13 4.10
CA TYR A 786 9.01 -40.67 5.49
C TYR A 786 7.57 -40.25 5.87
N HIS A 787 7.13 -40.45 7.12
CA HIS A 787 5.75 -40.23 7.55
C HIS A 787 5.49 -38.83 8.18
N GLY A 788 6.50 -38.19 8.79
CA GLY A 788 6.30 -37.14 9.81
C GLY A 788 6.06 -35.70 9.34
N GLY A 789 6.48 -35.33 8.13
CA GLY A 789 6.24 -33.98 7.54
C GLY A 789 5.88 -34.02 6.06
N THR A 790 5.83 -35.23 5.51
CA THR A 790 5.97 -35.52 4.08
C THR A 790 4.65 -36.00 3.46
N ASN A 791 3.78 -36.64 4.26
CA ASN A 791 2.41 -36.96 3.83
C ASN A 791 1.54 -35.70 3.65
N LEU A 792 1.69 -34.67 4.50
CA LEU A 792 0.84 -33.48 4.44
C LEU A 792 0.96 -32.70 3.12
N ARG A 793 2.14 -32.73 2.47
CA ARG A 793 2.41 -31.95 1.26
C ARG A 793 2.03 -32.67 -0.03
N MET A 794 2.34 -33.96 -0.13
CA MET A 794 1.79 -34.77 -1.22
C MET A 794 0.26 -34.80 -1.14
N GLU A 795 -0.29 -34.95 0.07
CA GLU A 795 -1.74 -34.91 0.29
C GLU A 795 -2.36 -33.57 -0.13
N TRP A 796 -1.68 -32.44 0.09
CA TRP A 796 -2.14 -31.13 -0.40
C TRP A 796 -2.22 -31.10 -1.93
N PHE A 797 -1.16 -31.51 -2.63
CA PHE A 797 -1.12 -31.57 -4.10
C PHE A 797 -2.21 -32.51 -4.65
N GLU A 798 -2.38 -33.67 -4.02
CA GLU A 798 -3.38 -34.66 -4.40
C GLU A 798 -4.82 -34.17 -4.13
N ARG A 799 -5.04 -33.39 -3.07
CA ARG A 799 -6.33 -32.73 -2.80
C ARG A 799 -6.63 -31.65 -3.85
N LYS A 800 -5.64 -30.82 -4.20
CA LYS A 800 -5.76 -29.83 -5.29
C LYS A 800 -6.09 -30.50 -6.63
N ALA A 801 -5.40 -31.59 -6.96
CA ALA A 801 -5.70 -32.39 -8.15
C ALA A 801 -7.14 -32.97 -8.12
N ARG A 802 -7.58 -33.50 -6.97
CA ARG A 802 -8.95 -34.01 -6.79
C ARG A 802 -10.00 -32.91 -6.97
N ASP A 803 -9.78 -31.76 -6.35
CA ASP A 803 -10.71 -30.63 -6.37
C ASP A 803 -10.80 -30.06 -7.78
N SER A 804 -9.65 -29.92 -8.46
CA SER A 804 -9.57 -29.57 -9.88
C SER A 804 -10.31 -30.55 -10.77
N VAL A 805 -10.17 -31.88 -10.58
CA VAL A 805 -10.94 -32.89 -11.35
C VAL A 805 -12.44 -32.85 -11.06
N THR A 806 -12.82 -32.40 -9.87
CA THR A 806 -14.23 -32.29 -9.48
C THR A 806 -14.87 -31.06 -10.12
N ALA A 807 -14.12 -29.96 -10.29
CA ALA A 807 -14.56 -28.74 -10.95
C ALA A 807 -14.42 -28.82 -12.49
N GLU A 808 -13.30 -29.33 -12.97
CA GLU A 808 -12.92 -29.49 -14.38
C GLU A 808 -12.94 -30.96 -14.74
N SER A 809 -13.69 -31.34 -15.77
CA SER A 809 -14.01 -32.75 -15.98
C SER A 809 -12.80 -33.67 -16.30
N HIS A 810 -11.58 -33.17 -16.53
CA HIS A 810 -10.45 -33.99 -16.99
C HIS A 810 -9.07 -33.50 -16.50
N MET A 811 -8.21 -34.42 -16.06
CA MET A 811 -6.82 -34.14 -15.67
C MET A 811 -5.90 -35.33 -15.99
N LEU A 812 -4.65 -35.06 -16.34
CA LEU A 812 -3.58 -36.05 -16.45
C LEU A 812 -2.63 -35.88 -15.28
N TYR A 813 -2.64 -36.84 -14.37
CA TYR A 813 -1.77 -36.91 -13.20
C TYR A 813 -0.61 -37.86 -13.46
N ILE A 814 0.58 -37.48 -13.04
CA ILE A 814 1.84 -38.17 -13.28
C ILE A 814 2.63 -38.13 -11.98
N ALA A 815 3.13 -39.27 -11.53
CA ALA A 815 4.01 -39.38 -10.37
C ALA A 815 5.23 -40.23 -10.74
N ARG A 816 6.42 -39.62 -10.71
CA ARG A 816 7.69 -40.23 -11.10
C ARG A 816 8.61 -40.36 -9.89
N PRO A 817 8.81 -41.57 -9.34
CA PRO A 817 9.82 -41.78 -8.31
C PRO A 817 11.23 -41.62 -8.90
N VAL A 818 12.10 -40.92 -8.18
CA VAL A 818 13.52 -40.73 -8.50
C VAL A 818 14.33 -41.47 -7.44
N TYR A 819 15.06 -42.49 -7.85
CA TYR A 819 15.92 -43.29 -6.96
C TYR A 819 17.38 -42.83 -7.08
N TYR A 820 18.00 -42.39 -5.97
CA TYR A 820 19.39 -41.91 -6.02
C TYR A 820 20.39 -43.08 -5.96
N GLY A 821 21.22 -43.21 -6.99
CA GLY A 821 22.26 -44.25 -7.13
C GLY A 821 23.50 -44.10 -6.23
N HIS A 822 23.42 -43.40 -5.10
CA HIS A 822 24.57 -43.09 -4.23
C HIS A 822 24.35 -43.56 -2.79
N SER A 823 23.96 -44.82 -2.60
CA SER A 823 24.06 -45.52 -1.31
C SER A 823 25.24 -46.51 -1.33
N ASP A 824 25.73 -46.90 -0.15
CA ASP A 824 26.82 -47.87 0.04
C ASP A 824 26.54 -49.27 -0.54
N ASP A 825 25.32 -49.53 -1.04
CA ASP A 825 24.99 -50.70 -1.84
C ASP A 825 24.44 -50.26 -3.22
N PRO A 826 25.26 -50.28 -4.28
CA PRO A 826 24.84 -49.88 -5.63
C PRO A 826 23.71 -50.75 -6.21
N ASN A 827 23.32 -51.83 -5.54
CA ASN A 827 22.19 -52.67 -5.95
C ASN A 827 20.83 -52.22 -5.36
N TYR A 828 20.79 -51.26 -4.40
CA TYR A 828 19.54 -50.84 -3.73
C TYR A 828 19.46 -49.32 -3.48
N PRO A 829 19.32 -48.50 -4.54
CA PRO A 829 19.18 -47.04 -4.39
C PRO A 829 17.86 -46.72 -3.66
N PRO A 830 17.88 -45.98 -2.53
CA PRO A 830 16.66 -45.56 -1.85
C PRO A 830 15.88 -44.57 -2.72
N LEU A 831 14.55 -44.51 -2.51
CA LEU A 831 13.74 -43.42 -3.06
C LEU A 831 14.32 -42.09 -2.57
N GLY A 832 14.69 -41.24 -3.53
CA GLY A 832 15.27 -39.93 -3.30
C GLY A 832 14.26 -38.80 -3.41
N ALA A 833 13.36 -38.89 -4.38
CA ALA A 833 12.31 -37.92 -4.62
C ALA A 833 11.11 -38.56 -5.37
N ILE A 834 9.97 -37.87 -5.43
CA ILE A 834 8.85 -38.18 -6.31
C ILE A 834 8.48 -36.87 -7.03
N GLN A 835 8.55 -36.85 -8.35
CA GLN A 835 8.08 -35.73 -9.15
C GLN A 835 6.62 -35.97 -9.51
N LEU A 836 5.73 -35.13 -9.02
CA LEU A 836 4.32 -35.09 -9.35
C LEU A 836 4.09 -34.04 -10.43
N ILE A 837 3.26 -34.35 -11.42
CA ILE A 837 2.83 -33.42 -12.46
C ILE A 837 1.33 -33.66 -12.65
N ALA A 838 0.52 -32.61 -12.62
CA ALA A 838 -0.91 -32.66 -12.87
C ALA A 838 -1.24 -31.62 -13.94
N ILE A 839 -1.71 -32.10 -15.09
CA ILE A 839 -1.98 -31.30 -16.27
C ILE A 839 -3.49 -31.30 -16.46
N SER A 840 -4.13 -30.15 -16.62
CA SER A 840 -5.51 -30.02 -17.10
C SER A 840 -5.53 -29.23 -18.41
N LYS A 841 -6.72 -28.94 -18.94
CA LYS A 841 -6.87 -28.04 -20.09
C LYS A 841 -6.37 -26.62 -19.79
N TRP A 842 -6.37 -26.22 -18.53
CA TRP A 842 -6.15 -24.84 -18.09
C TRP A 842 -4.90 -24.69 -17.22
N VAL A 843 -4.40 -25.78 -16.63
CA VAL A 843 -3.37 -25.75 -15.58
C VAL A 843 -2.25 -26.77 -15.83
N VAL A 844 -1.01 -26.43 -15.46
CA VAL A 844 0.09 -27.41 -15.30
C VAL A 844 0.70 -27.25 -13.90
N MET A 845 0.33 -28.13 -12.98
CA MET A 845 0.95 -28.19 -11.65
C MET A 845 2.12 -29.17 -11.68
N GLU A 846 3.29 -28.77 -11.19
CA GLU A 846 4.44 -29.65 -11.01
C GLU A 846 4.99 -29.51 -9.59
N TYR A 847 5.30 -30.64 -8.96
CA TYR A 847 5.79 -30.70 -7.59
C TYR A 847 6.85 -31.78 -7.44
N VAL A 848 7.99 -31.46 -6.81
CA VAL A 848 9.02 -32.47 -6.49
C VAL A 848 9.05 -32.70 -4.99
N TYR A 849 8.51 -33.85 -4.57
CA TYR A 849 8.66 -34.40 -3.24
C TYR A 849 10.10 -34.90 -3.04
N ILE A 850 10.79 -34.50 -1.97
CA ILE A 850 12.10 -35.09 -1.62
C ILE A 850 11.94 -36.04 -0.44
N ASN A 851 12.39 -37.28 -0.62
CA ASN A 851 12.28 -38.33 0.37
C ASN A 851 13.45 -38.31 1.36
N SER A 852 13.40 -37.43 2.37
CA SER A 852 14.43 -37.33 3.41
C SER A 852 13.82 -37.14 4.80
N PRO A 853 14.55 -37.50 5.89
CA PRO A 853 14.08 -37.27 7.26
C PRO A 853 13.96 -35.78 7.62
N GLU A 854 14.67 -34.91 6.91
CA GLU A 854 14.63 -33.44 7.07
C GLU A 854 13.67 -32.76 6.07
N GLY A 855 13.19 -33.49 5.05
CA GLY A 855 12.06 -33.13 4.18
C GLY A 855 12.21 -31.87 3.31
N LEU A 856 13.38 -31.27 3.14
CA LEU A 856 13.45 -29.90 2.58
C LEU A 856 14.61 -29.67 1.59
N TYR A 857 14.33 -29.91 0.31
CA TYR A 857 14.87 -29.11 -0.80
C TYR A 857 13.75 -28.96 -1.83
N TRP A 858 13.57 -27.77 -2.40
CA TRP A 858 12.48 -27.44 -3.35
C TRP A 858 13.08 -26.87 -4.64
N SER A 859 12.37 -27.06 -5.75
CA SER A 859 12.44 -26.17 -6.91
C SER A 859 11.02 -26.00 -7.42
N ASP A 860 10.43 -24.84 -7.15
CA ASP A 860 9.10 -24.53 -7.65
C ASP A 860 9.21 -24.11 -9.11
N ARG A 861 8.73 -24.97 -10.01
CA ARG A 861 8.12 -24.53 -11.27
C ARG A 861 6.62 -24.74 -11.09
N PHE A 862 5.99 -23.76 -10.45
CA PHE A 862 4.54 -23.66 -10.41
C PHE A 862 4.10 -22.85 -11.63
N VAL A 863 3.27 -23.45 -12.48
CA VAL A 863 2.38 -22.74 -13.40
C VAL A 863 0.96 -23.08 -12.97
N GLU A 864 0.61 -22.58 -11.78
CA GLU A 864 -0.70 -22.78 -11.19
C GLU A 864 -1.68 -21.81 -11.85
N ALA A 865 -2.73 -22.37 -12.43
CA ALA A 865 -4.00 -21.69 -12.59
C ALA A 865 -4.92 -22.28 -11.51
N ASP A 866 -5.33 -21.45 -10.55
CA ASP A 866 -6.06 -21.85 -9.36
C ASP A 866 -7.57 -22.01 -9.65
N VAL A 867 -8.05 -23.22 -9.86
CA VAL A 867 -9.49 -23.53 -10.03
C VAL A 867 -10.23 -23.38 -8.67
N PRO A 868 -11.54 -22.96 -8.62
CA PRO A 868 -12.22 -22.35 -7.47
C PRO A 868 -12.18 -23.04 -6.11
#